data_AF-A0AAI9YG91-F1
#
_entry.id   AF-A0AAI9YG91-F1
#
_cell.length_a   1.000
_cell.length_b   1.000
_cell.length_c   1.000
_cell.angle_alpha   90.00
_cell.angle_beta   90.00
_cell.angle_gamma   90.00
#
_symmetry.space_group_name_H-M   'P 1'
#
loop_
_entity.id
_entity.type
_entity.pdbx_description
1 polymer ?
#
loop_
_entity_poly.entity_id
_entity_poly.type
_entity_poly.pdbx_seq_one_letter_code
_entity_poly.pdbx_strand_id
1 'polypeptide(L)'
;MVQAIPEISRQWKVVGENGSDSLQFSDEKSPEVGDSQVLVKIQGATLNYRDVTITEGTYPWDVKPDVVPGSDGAGTVLAVGKHVTRFKPGDEVVTALAQRYIAGPLSDDLPQSGLGAVLDGTFRTIGVFGEQGLVPLPRGLSFIEGAALTCAGVTAWNALFGLPGRQVSAGQWVLTQGTGGVSIFAIQFAKAVGARVIATTSSAEKAKLLERLGVDHIINYRETVDWGKEAKRLTGGVGVDLVVEVAGPTTLRQSLVSCRLDGTIITTGFAGGNPSEHDMPTFLDSWLSLVTVRGVWCGSRLQLEEMSRAIEADVDRLRPVIDPKVFNLEQLKEAYEYLQSGKHQGKMAKFFAPAAALLNVVLVAASPRGHHGSHIRYTNTIPRASNATGCVVTKYDDIANAVKTCTDITLSNIAAPSNGAIDLSKLQTGTKVTFDGTTTFADTVDSSFDPIIISGTNIVVTGAPGHVIEGNGAAYWDGLGSNGGGDKPNHFVVVKKTTNAKITNLNIKNWPVHCFSMTGNQGLTVSGLVLDNSAGDAPNSKSGSKAAAHNSDGFDISSSDNVLLENIKVHNQDDCVAVTSGTKITVNNLYCYGGHGLSIGSIGGKSNNTVDGVVFSNSQVVKSSNGCRIKSNSNTTGEVSNVTYKNITLTDIDTYGIDVQQDYLNGGPTGSPTNGVKISGIHFIDVTGTATSDAYNYYILCGDGSCSDITFENTKITGGGKTSSCNFPASGCPA
;
A
#
# COMPACT_ATOMS: atom_id res chain seq x y z
N MET A 1 -28.83 -3.40 -2.05
CA MET A 1 -29.65 -4.10 -1.04
C MET A 1 -28.74 -4.47 0.10
N VAL A 2 -29.05 -4.06 1.34
CA VAL A 2 -28.29 -4.47 2.52
C VAL A 2 -28.50 -5.97 2.70
N GLN A 3 -27.43 -6.76 2.64
CA GLN A 3 -27.51 -8.21 2.87
C GLN A 3 -27.91 -8.44 4.33
N ALA A 4 -28.96 -9.24 4.57
CA ALA A 4 -29.37 -9.58 5.93
C ALA A 4 -28.21 -10.27 6.66
N ILE A 5 -27.89 -9.79 7.86
CA ILE A 5 -26.87 -10.39 8.72
C ILE A 5 -27.44 -11.71 9.25
N PRO A 6 -26.79 -12.87 9.00
CA PRO A 6 -27.29 -14.14 9.54
C PRO A 6 -27.20 -14.13 11.07
N GLU A 7 -28.21 -14.69 11.74
CA GLU A 7 -28.26 -14.75 13.22
C GLU A 7 -27.29 -15.77 13.82
N ILE A 8 -26.90 -16.76 13.02
CA ILE A 8 -26.04 -17.87 13.43
C ILE A 8 -24.74 -17.88 12.62
N SER A 9 -23.62 -18.06 13.32
CA SER A 9 -22.30 -18.35 12.76
C SER A 9 -21.93 -19.80 13.07
N ARG A 10 -21.63 -20.57 12.03
CA ARG A 10 -21.13 -21.95 12.17
C ARG A 10 -19.63 -21.89 12.29
N GLN A 11 -19.04 -22.53 13.29
CA GLN A 11 -17.63 -22.36 13.62
C GLN A 11 -17.01 -23.58 14.28
N TRP A 12 -15.68 -23.66 14.22
CA TRP A 12 -14.89 -24.58 15.04
C TRP A 12 -14.34 -23.87 16.26
N LYS A 13 -14.15 -24.61 17.35
CA LYS A 13 -13.36 -24.20 18.52
C LYS A 13 -12.31 -25.26 18.83
N VAL A 14 -11.18 -24.83 19.41
CA VAL A 14 -10.18 -25.74 19.98
C VAL A 14 -10.47 -25.94 21.46
N VAL A 15 -10.79 -27.17 21.85
CA VAL A 15 -11.05 -27.58 23.23
C VAL A 15 -10.07 -28.70 23.61
N GLY A 16 -9.08 -28.38 24.43
CA GLY A 16 -7.97 -29.27 24.79
C GLY A 16 -6.83 -29.28 23.77
N GLU A 17 -5.89 -30.22 23.92
CA GLU A 17 -4.61 -30.28 23.19
C GLU A 17 -4.33 -31.69 22.63
N ASN A 18 -5.33 -32.30 21.99
CA ASN A 18 -5.28 -33.67 21.46
C ASN A 18 -5.23 -33.70 19.92
N GLY A 19 -4.60 -32.70 19.29
CA GLY A 19 -4.53 -32.58 17.84
C GLY A 19 -5.91 -32.31 17.22
N SER A 20 -6.19 -32.87 16.04
CA SER A 20 -7.45 -32.64 15.32
C SER A 20 -8.70 -33.04 16.12
N ASP A 21 -8.58 -33.92 17.12
CA ASP A 21 -9.68 -34.30 18.00
C ASP A 21 -10.14 -33.16 18.92
N SER A 22 -9.28 -32.18 19.19
CA SER A 22 -9.64 -30.97 19.94
C SER A 22 -10.53 -30.00 19.16
N LEU A 23 -10.71 -30.21 17.86
CA LEU A 23 -11.64 -29.41 17.06
C LEU A 23 -13.09 -29.84 17.34
N GLN A 24 -13.90 -28.89 17.81
CA GLN A 24 -15.34 -29.06 18.01
C GLN A 24 -16.13 -28.09 17.13
N PHE A 25 -17.07 -28.61 16.34
CA PHE A 25 -17.92 -27.81 15.45
C PHE A 25 -19.23 -27.44 16.15
N SER A 26 -19.60 -26.17 16.10
CA SER A 26 -20.83 -25.66 16.71
C SER A 26 -21.49 -24.55 15.90
N ASP A 27 -22.80 -24.39 16.11
CA ASP A 27 -23.58 -23.24 15.69
C ASP A 27 -23.64 -22.25 16.86
N GLU A 28 -23.16 -21.03 16.65
CA GLU A 28 -23.10 -19.97 17.66
C GLU A 28 -23.90 -18.75 17.21
N LYS A 29 -24.35 -17.93 18.16
CA LYS A 29 -24.94 -16.62 17.82
C LYS A 29 -23.89 -15.78 17.08
N SER A 30 -24.29 -15.13 15.99
CA SER A 30 -23.42 -14.21 15.27
C SER A 30 -22.88 -13.11 16.22
N PRO A 31 -21.59 -12.77 16.12
CA PRO A 31 -20.98 -11.79 17.01
C PRO A 31 -21.57 -10.39 16.76
N GLU A 32 -21.71 -9.63 17.84
CA GLU A 32 -22.10 -8.22 17.78
C GLU A 32 -20.92 -7.35 17.33
N VAL A 33 -21.22 -6.28 16.59
CA VAL A 33 -20.20 -5.41 16.00
C VAL A 33 -19.87 -4.28 16.97
N GLY A 34 -18.65 -4.26 17.51
CA GLY A 34 -18.14 -3.15 18.30
C GLY A 34 -17.87 -1.89 17.45
N ASP A 35 -17.68 -0.76 18.12
CA ASP A 35 -17.61 0.57 17.48
C ASP A 35 -16.51 0.71 16.42
N SER A 36 -15.36 0.03 16.58
CA SER A 36 -14.23 0.04 15.64
C SER A 36 -14.04 -1.31 14.93
N GLN A 37 -15.07 -2.14 14.92
CA GLN A 37 -15.04 -3.49 14.36
C GLN A 37 -15.83 -3.60 13.06
N VAL A 38 -15.42 -4.57 12.26
CA VAL A 38 -16.00 -4.90 10.95
C VAL A 38 -16.53 -6.33 11.02
N LEU A 39 -17.80 -6.50 10.73
CA LEU A 39 -18.44 -7.82 10.61
C LEU A 39 -18.25 -8.34 9.20
N VAL A 40 -17.63 -9.51 9.07
CA VAL A 40 -17.26 -10.10 7.79
C VAL A 40 -17.92 -11.46 7.65
N LYS A 41 -18.56 -11.68 6.50
CA LYS A 41 -18.95 -13.01 6.03
C LYS A 41 -17.74 -13.68 5.42
N ILE A 42 -17.18 -14.67 6.11
CA ILE A 42 -15.98 -15.37 5.63
C ILE A 42 -16.37 -16.30 4.48
N GLN A 43 -15.64 -16.18 3.36
CA GLN A 43 -15.86 -16.92 2.11
C GLN A 43 -14.60 -17.68 1.65
N GLY A 44 -13.45 -17.36 2.21
CA GLY A 44 -12.20 -18.08 2.04
C GLY A 44 -11.43 -18.13 3.36
N ALA A 45 -10.80 -19.26 3.63
CA ALA A 45 -9.86 -19.46 4.72
C ALA A 45 -8.83 -20.50 4.27
N THR A 46 -7.61 -20.44 4.79
CA THR A 46 -6.57 -21.42 4.48
C THR A 46 -5.84 -21.90 5.72
N LEU A 47 -5.22 -23.07 5.64
CA LEU A 47 -4.48 -23.68 6.76
C LEU A 47 -2.99 -23.38 6.71
N ASN A 48 -2.38 -23.29 7.90
CA ASN A 48 -0.95 -23.16 8.13
C ASN A 48 -0.50 -24.21 9.16
N TYR A 49 0.80 -24.53 9.16
CA TYR A 49 1.37 -25.45 10.16
C TYR A 49 1.13 -24.98 11.61
N ARG A 50 1.08 -23.66 11.85
CA ARG A 50 0.72 -23.12 13.17
C ARG A 50 -0.63 -23.63 13.68
N ASP A 51 -1.59 -23.83 12.80
CA ASP A 51 -2.95 -24.23 13.19
C ASP A 51 -2.95 -25.66 13.76
N VAL A 52 -2.05 -26.51 13.26
CA VAL A 52 -1.75 -27.85 13.81
C VAL A 52 -1.09 -27.74 15.18
N THR A 53 -0.04 -26.92 15.32
CA THR A 53 0.67 -26.75 16.61
C THR A 53 -0.23 -26.21 17.72
N ILE A 54 -1.24 -25.41 17.37
CA ILE A 54 -2.25 -24.91 18.32
C ILE A 54 -3.09 -26.06 18.86
N THR A 55 -3.56 -26.95 17.99
CA THR A 55 -4.35 -28.11 18.41
C THR A 55 -3.54 -29.16 19.17
N GLU A 56 -2.22 -29.17 18.99
CA GLU A 56 -1.29 -30.10 19.67
C GLU A 56 -0.71 -29.53 20.97
N GLY A 57 -1.03 -28.28 21.34
CA GLY A 57 -0.46 -27.62 22.54
C GLY A 57 1.02 -27.24 22.41
N THR A 58 1.57 -27.23 21.19
CA THR A 58 2.99 -26.97 20.92
C THR A 58 3.26 -25.58 20.32
N TYR A 59 2.21 -24.76 20.15
CA TYR A 59 2.36 -23.39 19.68
C TYR A 59 3.13 -22.55 20.73
N PRO A 60 4.19 -21.81 20.34
CA PRO A 60 5.11 -21.20 21.31
C PRO A 60 4.60 -19.92 21.97
N TRP A 61 3.38 -19.47 21.64
CA TRP A 61 2.75 -18.28 22.22
C TRP A 61 1.40 -18.64 22.84
N ASP A 62 0.87 -17.73 23.65
CA ASP A 62 -0.40 -17.91 24.33
C ASP A 62 -1.55 -18.22 23.35
N VAL A 63 -2.44 -19.11 23.79
CA VAL A 63 -3.69 -19.46 23.11
C VAL A 63 -4.80 -19.29 24.14
N LYS A 64 -5.85 -18.54 23.79
CA LYS A 64 -6.99 -18.39 24.71
C LYS A 64 -7.81 -19.70 24.75
N PRO A 65 -8.49 -19.99 25.86
CA PRO A 65 -9.44 -21.11 25.92
C PRO A 65 -10.52 -20.99 24.85
N ASP A 66 -10.95 -22.14 24.31
CA ASP A 66 -12.06 -22.27 23.35
C ASP A 66 -11.94 -21.36 22.12
N VAL A 67 -10.71 -21.06 21.69
CA VAL A 67 -10.45 -20.19 20.54
C VAL A 67 -11.05 -20.76 19.26
N VAL A 68 -11.63 -19.91 18.42
CA VAL A 68 -11.87 -20.26 17.02
C VAL A 68 -10.53 -20.30 16.27
N PRO A 69 -10.07 -21.44 15.75
CA PRO A 69 -8.78 -21.52 15.08
C PRO A 69 -8.77 -20.82 13.70
N GLY A 70 -7.57 -20.70 13.13
CA GLY A 70 -7.34 -20.16 11.77
C GLY A 70 -7.07 -18.65 11.75
N SER A 71 -5.96 -18.24 11.14
CA SER A 71 -5.64 -16.82 10.93
C SER A 71 -6.04 -16.32 9.54
N ASP A 72 -5.88 -17.18 8.53
CA ASP A 72 -6.11 -16.84 7.13
C ASP A 72 -7.59 -16.73 6.82
N GLY A 73 -8.02 -15.58 6.31
CA GLY A 73 -9.42 -15.34 6.00
C GLY A 73 -9.61 -14.28 4.94
N ALA A 74 -10.64 -14.45 4.13
CA ALA A 74 -11.15 -13.42 3.24
C ALA A 74 -12.67 -13.52 3.13
N GLY A 75 -13.32 -12.39 2.90
CA GLY A 75 -14.78 -12.33 2.89
C GLY A 75 -15.35 -10.98 2.54
N THR A 76 -16.68 -10.88 2.57
CA THR A 76 -17.41 -9.64 2.32
C THR A 76 -17.86 -9.01 3.63
N VAL A 77 -17.67 -7.69 3.75
CA VAL A 77 -18.14 -6.91 4.89
C VAL A 77 -19.67 -6.86 4.90
N LEU A 78 -20.29 -7.27 6.01
CA LEU A 78 -21.73 -7.22 6.24
C LEU A 78 -22.15 -5.93 6.95
N ALA A 79 -21.39 -5.51 7.96
CA ALA A 79 -21.68 -4.36 8.81
C ALA A 79 -20.38 -3.78 9.39
N VAL A 80 -20.43 -2.52 9.81
CA VAL A 80 -19.30 -1.81 10.42
C VAL A 80 -19.76 -1.02 11.64
N GLY A 81 -18.89 -0.92 12.64
CA GLY A 81 -19.09 -0.05 13.80
C GLY A 81 -19.03 1.43 13.44
N LYS A 82 -19.56 2.29 14.33
CA LYS A 82 -19.70 3.74 14.11
C LYS A 82 -18.39 4.52 13.93
N HIS A 83 -17.26 3.95 14.35
CA HIS A 83 -15.94 4.55 14.26
C HIS A 83 -15.07 3.90 13.18
N VAL A 84 -15.61 2.93 12.43
CA VAL A 84 -14.91 2.38 11.28
C VAL A 84 -14.88 3.39 10.16
N THR A 85 -13.69 3.63 9.62
CA THR A 85 -13.46 4.57 8.52
C THR A 85 -12.90 3.89 7.28
N ARG A 86 -12.27 2.72 7.45
CA ARG A 86 -11.55 2.03 6.36
C ARG A 86 -12.43 1.16 5.47
N PHE A 87 -13.60 0.73 5.94
CA PHE A 87 -14.46 -0.24 5.25
C PHE A 87 -15.93 0.13 5.36
N LYS A 88 -16.72 -0.36 4.39
CA LYS A 88 -18.20 -0.29 4.40
C LYS A 88 -18.81 -1.63 3.99
N PRO A 89 -20.10 -1.87 4.28
CA PRO A 89 -20.81 -3.05 3.79
C PRO A 89 -20.65 -3.25 2.29
N GLY A 90 -20.36 -4.49 1.89
CA GLY A 90 -20.11 -4.89 0.50
C GLY A 90 -18.63 -4.89 0.09
N ASP A 91 -17.72 -4.31 0.87
CA ASP A 91 -16.29 -4.40 0.58
C ASP A 91 -15.78 -5.84 0.75
N GLU A 92 -14.82 -6.24 -0.09
CA GLU A 92 -14.14 -7.54 -0.01
C GLU A 92 -12.79 -7.36 0.70
N VAL A 93 -12.53 -8.18 1.72
CA VAL A 93 -11.41 -7.99 2.65
C VAL A 93 -10.64 -9.28 2.88
N VAL A 94 -9.38 -9.15 3.27
CA VAL A 94 -8.47 -10.20 3.73
C VAL A 94 -8.02 -9.86 5.16
N THR A 95 -7.91 -10.87 6.02
CA THR A 95 -7.46 -10.70 7.40
C THR A 95 -5.95 -10.51 7.49
N ALA A 96 -5.50 -9.76 8.49
CA ALA A 96 -4.12 -9.76 8.95
C ALA A 96 -3.97 -10.70 10.15
N LEU A 97 -2.88 -11.47 10.24
CA LEU A 97 -2.67 -12.38 11.37
C LEU A 97 -2.52 -11.59 12.68
N ALA A 98 -1.67 -10.56 12.68
CA ALA A 98 -1.47 -9.68 13.83
C ALA A 98 -2.39 -8.46 13.70
N GLN A 99 -3.57 -8.52 14.32
CA GLN A 99 -4.65 -7.54 14.13
C GLN A 99 -4.29 -6.10 14.52
N ARG A 100 -3.26 -5.92 15.36
CA ARG A 100 -2.80 -4.60 15.85
C ARG A 100 -1.46 -4.16 15.27
N TYR A 101 -0.78 -5.00 14.49
CA TYR A 101 0.55 -4.69 13.97
C TYR A 101 0.47 -3.97 12.62
N ILE A 102 0.38 -2.65 12.67
CA ILE A 102 0.25 -1.81 11.48
C ILE A 102 1.57 -1.71 10.72
N ALA A 103 2.65 -1.30 11.41
CA ALA A 103 3.97 -1.02 10.85
C ALA A 103 5.03 -0.89 11.95
N GLY A 104 6.28 -0.66 11.56
CA GLY A 104 7.36 -0.29 12.47
C GLY A 104 8.02 -1.48 13.18
N PRO A 105 8.84 -1.22 14.21
CA PRO A 105 9.46 -2.29 15.00
C PRO A 105 8.41 -3.10 15.76
N LEU A 106 8.75 -4.36 16.06
CA LEU A 106 7.90 -5.21 16.89
C LEU A 106 7.86 -4.66 18.32
N SER A 107 6.69 -4.75 18.96
CA SER A 107 6.52 -4.49 20.38
C SER A 107 6.08 -5.77 21.10
N ASP A 108 6.21 -5.80 22.42
CA ASP A 108 5.80 -6.94 23.24
C ASP A 108 4.28 -7.22 23.19
N ASP A 109 3.48 -6.29 22.65
CA ASP A 109 2.03 -6.48 22.43
C ASP A 109 1.72 -7.35 21.20
N LEU A 110 2.70 -7.58 20.32
CA LEU A 110 2.49 -8.31 19.07
C LEU A 110 1.83 -9.69 19.28
N PRO A 111 2.31 -10.56 20.19
CA PRO A 111 1.70 -11.88 20.43
C PRO A 111 0.25 -11.78 20.91
N GLN A 112 -0.12 -10.68 21.59
CA GLN A 112 -1.46 -10.42 22.12
C GLN A 112 -2.47 -9.98 21.04
N SER A 113 -2.05 -9.97 19.77
CA SER A 113 -2.90 -9.64 18.62
C SER A 113 -3.08 -10.78 17.61
N GLY A 114 -2.60 -11.99 17.94
CA GLY A 114 -2.60 -13.15 17.06
C GLY A 114 -3.98 -13.73 16.80
N LEU A 115 -4.45 -13.60 15.56
CA LEU A 115 -5.71 -14.16 15.08
C LEU A 115 -5.67 -15.70 15.04
N GLY A 116 -6.74 -16.32 15.54
CA GLY A 116 -6.82 -17.76 15.71
C GLY A 116 -5.90 -18.32 16.80
N ALA A 117 -5.49 -17.49 17.77
CA ALA A 117 -4.73 -17.88 18.96
C ALA A 117 -5.23 -17.13 20.21
N VAL A 118 -4.83 -15.87 20.39
CA VAL A 118 -5.34 -15.00 21.48
C VAL A 118 -6.62 -14.27 21.09
N LEU A 119 -6.89 -14.17 19.78
CA LEU A 119 -8.14 -13.66 19.21
C LEU A 119 -8.85 -14.77 18.41
N ASP A 120 -10.18 -14.72 18.33
CA ASP A 120 -10.94 -15.69 17.51
C ASP A 120 -10.68 -15.55 16.03
N GLY A 121 -10.36 -16.67 15.42
CA GLY A 121 -9.91 -16.84 14.06
C GLY A 121 -10.99 -16.87 12.98
N THR A 122 -10.67 -17.56 11.90
CA THR A 122 -11.38 -17.51 10.62
C THR A 122 -12.08 -18.82 10.24
N PHE A 123 -11.90 -19.90 11.01
CA PHE A 123 -12.67 -21.14 10.81
C PHE A 123 -14.10 -21.05 11.36
N ARG A 124 -14.82 -20.06 10.81
CA ARG A 124 -16.21 -19.70 11.09
C ARG A 124 -16.86 -19.03 9.88
N THR A 125 -18.18 -19.04 9.78
CA THR A 125 -18.88 -18.39 8.66
C THR A 125 -19.00 -16.87 8.79
N ILE A 126 -19.03 -16.34 10.01
CA ILE A 126 -19.14 -14.91 10.31
C ILE A 126 -18.19 -14.56 11.45
N GLY A 127 -17.41 -13.50 11.28
CA GLY A 127 -16.49 -13.01 12.29
C GLY A 127 -16.44 -11.49 12.39
N VAL A 128 -16.08 -10.98 13.56
CA VAL A 128 -15.74 -9.57 13.78
C VAL A 128 -14.23 -9.40 13.88
N PHE A 129 -13.72 -8.35 13.27
CA PHE A 129 -12.30 -8.01 13.21
C PHE A 129 -12.14 -6.51 13.47
N GLY A 130 -11.00 -6.09 14.01
CA GLY A 130 -10.69 -4.66 14.09
C GLY A 130 -10.49 -4.10 12.67
N GLU A 131 -10.89 -2.85 12.41
CA GLU A 131 -10.67 -2.26 11.08
C GLU A 131 -9.18 -2.21 10.69
N GLN A 132 -8.26 -2.19 11.67
CA GLN A 132 -6.81 -2.21 11.44
C GLN A 132 -6.26 -3.63 11.19
N GLY A 133 -7.08 -4.66 11.38
CA GLY A 133 -6.73 -6.06 11.14
C GLY A 133 -7.28 -6.62 9.82
N LEU A 134 -7.71 -5.73 8.94
CA LEU A 134 -8.22 -6.06 7.61
C LEU A 134 -7.50 -5.22 6.54
N VAL A 135 -7.37 -5.80 5.36
CA VAL A 135 -6.95 -5.12 4.13
C VAL A 135 -7.94 -5.42 3.01
N PRO A 136 -8.06 -4.60 1.97
CA PRO A 136 -8.84 -4.95 0.79
C PRO A 136 -8.33 -6.24 0.13
N LEU A 137 -9.24 -7.09 -0.34
CA LEU A 137 -8.92 -8.24 -1.18
C LEU A 137 -8.33 -7.73 -2.51
N PRO A 138 -7.14 -8.20 -2.94
CA PRO A 138 -6.58 -7.81 -4.24
C PRO A 138 -7.51 -8.17 -5.38
N ARG A 139 -7.70 -7.23 -6.32
CA ARG A 139 -8.57 -7.49 -7.48
C ARG A 139 -8.03 -8.64 -8.32
N GLY A 140 -8.94 -9.47 -8.82
CA GLY A 140 -8.60 -10.64 -9.63
C GLY A 140 -8.32 -11.92 -8.84
N LEU A 141 -8.22 -11.83 -7.51
CA LEU A 141 -8.17 -13.01 -6.64
C LEU A 141 -9.55 -13.41 -6.15
N SER A 142 -9.79 -14.71 -6.07
CA SER A 142 -10.89 -15.27 -5.30
C SER A 142 -10.64 -15.10 -3.80
N PHE A 143 -11.68 -15.22 -2.97
CA PHE A 143 -11.53 -15.21 -1.51
C PHE A 143 -10.55 -16.28 -1.00
N ILE A 144 -10.42 -17.41 -1.69
CA ILE A 144 -9.48 -18.46 -1.33
C ILE A 144 -8.04 -18.01 -1.57
N GLU A 145 -7.77 -17.50 -2.76
CA GLU A 145 -6.46 -16.95 -3.11
C GLU A 145 -6.12 -15.77 -2.18
N GLY A 146 -7.10 -14.92 -1.85
CA GLY A 146 -6.95 -13.84 -0.88
C GLY A 146 -6.61 -14.31 0.53
N ALA A 147 -7.29 -15.34 1.04
CA ALA A 147 -7.01 -15.86 2.38
C ALA A 147 -5.57 -16.41 2.50
N ALA A 148 -5.04 -16.99 1.43
CA ALA A 148 -3.66 -17.49 1.39
C ALA A 148 -2.59 -16.41 1.65
N LEU A 149 -2.94 -15.13 1.51
CA LEU A 149 -2.04 -13.99 1.72
C LEU A 149 -1.76 -13.70 3.19
N THR A 150 -2.73 -13.94 4.08
CA THR A 150 -2.74 -13.48 5.48
C THR A 150 -1.52 -13.90 6.28
N CYS A 151 -1.15 -15.19 6.21
CA CYS A 151 0.02 -15.71 6.89
C CYS A 151 1.15 -15.96 5.90
N ALA A 152 0.96 -16.89 4.95
CA ALA A 152 2.05 -17.40 4.14
C ALA A 152 2.61 -16.35 3.16
N GLY A 153 1.73 -15.61 2.49
CA GLY A 153 2.12 -14.55 1.56
C GLY A 153 2.96 -13.48 2.27
N VAL A 154 2.40 -12.84 3.29
CA VAL A 154 3.08 -11.71 3.93
C VAL A 154 4.33 -12.15 4.70
N THR A 155 4.39 -13.40 5.18
CA THR A 155 5.62 -13.97 5.76
C THR A 155 6.73 -14.06 4.72
N ALA A 156 6.44 -14.57 3.52
CA ALA A 156 7.39 -14.61 2.42
C ALA A 156 7.81 -13.20 1.98
N TRP A 157 6.87 -12.25 1.93
CA TRP A 157 7.16 -10.85 1.63
C TRP A 157 8.11 -10.21 2.65
N ASN A 158 7.83 -10.37 3.95
CA ASN A 158 8.70 -9.87 5.02
C ASN A 158 10.08 -10.56 5.02
N ALA A 159 10.14 -11.85 4.64
CA ALA A 159 11.40 -12.56 4.53
C ALA A 159 12.30 -11.98 3.43
N LEU A 160 11.75 -11.71 2.25
CA LEU A 160 12.53 -11.23 1.11
C LEU A 160 12.82 -9.72 1.15
N PHE A 161 11.89 -8.92 1.69
CA PHE A 161 11.93 -7.46 1.55
C PHE A 161 11.87 -6.69 2.87
N GLY A 162 11.65 -7.38 3.99
CA GLY A 162 11.38 -6.73 5.27
C GLY A 162 12.61 -6.47 6.15
N LEU A 163 13.82 -6.85 5.72
CA LEU A 163 15.06 -6.50 6.42
C LEU A 163 15.72 -5.29 5.74
N PRO A 164 15.75 -4.10 6.38
CA PRO A 164 16.32 -2.90 5.77
C PRO A 164 17.78 -3.10 5.32
N GLY A 165 18.09 -2.71 4.08
CA GLY A 165 19.43 -2.82 3.49
C GLY A 165 19.81 -4.23 3.03
N ARG A 166 18.92 -5.21 3.17
CA ARG A 166 19.14 -6.62 2.78
C ARG A 166 17.99 -7.18 1.94
N GLN A 167 17.25 -6.31 1.25
CA GLN A 167 16.16 -6.74 0.37
C GLN A 167 16.70 -7.52 -0.83
N VAL A 168 16.00 -8.59 -1.21
CA VAL A 168 16.36 -9.38 -2.38
C VAL A 168 16.25 -8.53 -3.65
N SER A 169 17.30 -8.54 -4.44
CA SER A 169 17.42 -7.82 -5.71
C SER A 169 17.72 -8.76 -6.87
N ALA A 170 17.55 -8.27 -8.10
CA ALA A 170 17.82 -9.05 -9.32
C ALA A 170 19.24 -9.64 -9.32
N GLY A 171 19.36 -10.89 -9.79
CA GLY A 171 20.63 -11.61 -9.87
C GLY A 171 21.12 -12.25 -8.57
N GLN A 172 20.56 -11.90 -7.42
CA GLN A 172 20.87 -12.57 -6.15
C GLN A 172 20.32 -13.99 -6.10
N TRP A 173 20.92 -14.82 -5.25
CA TRP A 173 20.50 -16.20 -5.01
C TRP A 173 19.65 -16.33 -3.76
N VAL A 174 18.45 -16.90 -3.91
CA VAL A 174 17.54 -17.23 -2.81
C VAL A 174 17.42 -18.75 -2.70
N LEU A 175 17.55 -19.29 -1.49
CA LEU A 175 17.22 -20.67 -1.18
C LEU A 175 15.88 -20.76 -0.47
N THR A 176 15.00 -21.63 -0.95
CA THR A 176 13.70 -21.94 -0.31
C THR A 176 13.59 -23.42 0.00
N GLN A 177 12.81 -23.77 1.04
CA GLN A 177 12.69 -25.15 1.49
C GLN A 177 11.28 -25.71 1.30
N GLY A 178 11.16 -26.80 0.56
CA GLY A 178 9.90 -27.50 0.34
C GLY A 178 8.91 -26.77 -0.58
N THR A 179 7.69 -27.28 -0.61
CA THR A 179 6.58 -26.78 -1.46
C THR A 179 5.40 -26.26 -0.64
N GLY A 180 5.64 -25.85 0.61
CA GLY A 180 4.62 -25.25 1.47
C GLY A 180 4.31 -23.80 1.06
N GLY A 181 3.25 -23.24 1.62
CA GLY A 181 2.77 -21.90 1.24
C GLY A 181 3.82 -20.80 1.25
N VAL A 182 4.58 -20.64 2.35
CA VAL A 182 5.64 -19.62 2.47
C VAL A 182 6.69 -19.82 1.38
N SER A 183 7.15 -21.05 1.17
CA SER A 183 8.17 -21.39 0.18
C SER A 183 7.71 -21.08 -1.23
N ILE A 184 6.47 -21.40 -1.58
CA ILE A 184 5.93 -21.13 -2.92
C ILE A 184 5.78 -19.63 -3.16
N PHE A 185 5.26 -18.85 -2.20
CA PHE A 185 5.22 -17.40 -2.31
C PHE A 185 6.62 -16.80 -2.43
N ALA A 186 7.58 -17.28 -1.64
CA ALA A 186 8.97 -16.81 -1.70
C ALA A 186 9.60 -17.06 -3.08
N ILE A 187 9.34 -18.23 -3.69
CA ILE A 187 9.76 -18.52 -5.06
C ILE A 187 9.14 -17.52 -6.03
N GLN A 188 7.81 -17.34 -5.99
CA GLN A 188 7.11 -16.44 -6.91
C GLN A 188 7.65 -15.00 -6.81
N PHE A 189 7.80 -14.47 -5.60
CA PHE A 189 8.32 -13.12 -5.37
C PHE A 189 9.79 -12.99 -5.77
N ALA A 190 10.65 -13.94 -5.41
CA ALA A 190 12.06 -13.94 -5.80
C ALA A 190 12.22 -13.96 -7.33
N LYS A 191 11.46 -14.82 -8.02
CA LYS A 191 11.46 -14.86 -9.49
C LYS A 191 10.92 -13.57 -10.10
N ALA A 192 9.90 -12.96 -9.51
CA ALA A 192 9.32 -11.70 -9.98
C ALA A 192 10.33 -10.55 -9.95
N VAL A 193 11.18 -10.47 -8.93
CA VAL A 193 12.24 -9.44 -8.83
C VAL A 193 13.52 -9.79 -9.60
N GLY A 194 13.54 -10.90 -10.34
CA GLY A 194 14.68 -11.33 -11.15
C GLY A 194 15.79 -12.04 -10.35
N ALA A 195 15.51 -12.54 -9.15
CA ALA A 195 16.43 -13.37 -8.41
C ALA A 195 16.48 -14.81 -8.97
N ARG A 196 17.58 -15.50 -8.66
CA ARG A 196 17.80 -16.91 -8.98
C ARG A 196 17.45 -17.73 -7.76
N VAL A 197 16.78 -18.87 -7.96
CA VAL A 197 16.21 -19.66 -6.87
C VAL A 197 16.76 -21.07 -6.87
N ILE A 198 17.22 -21.50 -5.70
CA ILE A 198 17.47 -22.91 -5.38
C ILE A 198 16.34 -23.36 -4.45
N ALA A 199 15.62 -24.43 -4.80
CA ALA A 199 14.56 -24.97 -3.94
C ALA A 199 14.87 -26.40 -3.53
N THR A 200 14.74 -26.70 -2.24
CA THR A 200 14.83 -28.09 -1.76
C THR A 200 13.45 -28.75 -1.77
N THR A 201 13.39 -30.06 -2.02
CA THR A 201 12.13 -30.83 -2.00
C THR A 201 12.38 -32.28 -1.59
N SER A 202 11.31 -33.05 -1.43
CA SER A 202 11.34 -34.44 -0.93
C SER A 202 10.87 -35.50 -1.93
N SER A 203 10.36 -35.08 -3.09
CA SER A 203 9.88 -36.00 -4.13
C SER A 203 9.95 -35.39 -5.52
N ALA A 204 10.09 -36.27 -6.52
CA ALA A 204 10.05 -35.90 -7.93
C ALA A 204 8.71 -35.28 -8.35
N GLU A 205 7.60 -35.67 -7.71
CA GLU A 205 6.28 -35.08 -7.99
C GLU A 205 6.23 -33.60 -7.60
N LYS A 206 6.75 -33.26 -6.41
CA LYS A 206 6.85 -31.88 -5.92
C LYS A 206 7.85 -31.05 -6.74
N ALA A 207 8.91 -31.68 -7.25
CA ALA A 207 9.88 -31.02 -8.13
C ALA A 207 9.20 -30.45 -9.39
N LYS A 208 8.22 -31.15 -9.99
CA LYS A 208 7.48 -30.66 -11.16
C LYS A 208 6.78 -29.33 -10.92
N LEU A 209 6.31 -29.06 -9.70
CA LEU A 209 5.73 -27.76 -9.36
C LEU A 209 6.80 -26.67 -9.35
N LEU A 210 7.95 -26.96 -8.74
CA LEU A 210 9.08 -26.03 -8.66
C LEU A 210 9.62 -25.67 -10.06
N GLU A 211 9.68 -26.65 -10.97
CA GLU A 211 10.03 -26.42 -12.38
C GLU A 211 9.07 -25.45 -13.07
N ARG A 212 7.75 -25.64 -12.89
CA ARG A 212 6.73 -24.74 -13.45
C ARG A 212 6.83 -23.32 -12.91
N LEU A 213 7.31 -23.16 -11.68
CA LEU A 213 7.53 -21.84 -11.06
C LEU A 213 8.86 -21.19 -11.49
N GLY A 214 9.65 -21.86 -12.33
CA GLY A 214 10.90 -21.32 -12.86
C GLY A 214 12.05 -21.34 -11.86
N VAL A 215 12.06 -22.29 -10.92
CA VAL A 215 13.21 -22.52 -10.03
C VAL A 215 14.44 -22.92 -10.86
N ASP A 216 15.58 -22.29 -10.59
CA ASP A 216 16.82 -22.48 -11.35
C ASP A 216 17.49 -23.82 -11.03
N HIS A 217 17.50 -24.21 -9.75
CA HIS A 217 18.00 -25.52 -9.32
C HIS A 217 17.11 -26.14 -8.24
N ILE A 218 16.82 -27.44 -8.39
CA ILE A 218 16.01 -28.20 -7.44
C ILE A 218 16.89 -29.27 -6.80
N ILE A 219 16.91 -29.32 -5.47
CA ILE A 219 17.66 -30.32 -4.70
C ILE A 219 16.66 -31.24 -4.00
N ASN A 220 16.68 -32.54 -4.32
CA ASN A 220 15.97 -33.52 -3.51
C ASN A 220 16.80 -33.83 -2.26
N TYR A 221 16.40 -33.31 -1.10
CA TYR A 221 17.18 -33.45 0.14
C TYR A 221 17.22 -34.88 0.68
N ARG A 222 16.35 -35.79 0.19
CA ARG A 222 16.41 -37.22 0.54
C ARG A 222 17.50 -37.97 -0.22
N GLU A 223 17.84 -37.49 -1.41
CA GLU A 223 18.88 -38.05 -2.26
C GLU A 223 20.23 -37.36 -1.99
N THR A 224 20.20 -36.06 -1.68
CA THR A 224 21.37 -35.25 -1.36
C THR A 224 21.34 -34.84 0.11
N VAL A 225 21.94 -35.67 0.97
CA VAL A 225 21.97 -35.44 2.43
C VAL A 225 22.66 -34.11 2.78
N ASP A 226 23.78 -33.82 2.12
CA ASP A 226 24.56 -32.57 2.28
C ASP A 226 24.07 -31.45 1.34
N TRP A 227 22.76 -31.20 1.29
CA TRP A 227 22.15 -30.26 0.35
C TRP A 227 22.67 -28.82 0.47
N GLY A 228 23.15 -28.39 1.64
CA GLY A 228 23.74 -27.07 1.85
C GLY A 228 25.07 -26.92 1.10
N LYS A 229 25.92 -27.96 1.09
CA LYS A 229 27.14 -27.98 0.28
C LYS A 229 26.81 -27.98 -1.20
N GLU A 230 25.78 -28.72 -1.61
CA GLU A 230 25.34 -28.76 -2.99
C GLU A 230 24.79 -27.41 -3.46
N ALA A 231 23.98 -26.73 -2.66
CA ALA A 231 23.51 -25.38 -2.94
C ALA A 231 24.68 -24.39 -3.11
N LYS A 232 25.71 -24.49 -2.25
CA LYS A 232 26.93 -23.69 -2.39
C LYS A 232 27.71 -24.02 -3.67
N ARG A 233 27.76 -25.29 -4.06
CA ARG A 233 28.39 -25.71 -5.34
C ARG A 233 27.64 -25.14 -6.55
N LEU A 234 26.30 -25.17 -6.54
CA LEU A 234 25.45 -24.64 -7.63
C LEU A 234 25.59 -23.13 -7.82
N THR A 235 25.99 -22.40 -6.78
CA THR A 235 26.30 -20.96 -6.82
C THR A 235 27.78 -20.67 -7.12
N GLY A 236 28.52 -21.63 -7.68
CA GLY A 236 29.93 -21.47 -8.02
C GLY A 236 30.86 -21.44 -6.80
N GLY A 237 30.41 -21.99 -5.67
CA GLY A 237 31.17 -22.04 -4.40
C GLY A 237 30.96 -20.82 -3.49
N VAL A 238 30.24 -19.79 -3.95
CA VAL A 238 30.03 -18.55 -3.19
C VAL A 238 29.00 -18.74 -2.07
N GLY A 239 27.88 -19.39 -2.37
CA GLY A 239 26.72 -19.53 -1.48
C GLY A 239 25.57 -18.59 -1.86
N VAL A 240 24.40 -18.83 -1.28
CA VAL A 240 23.18 -18.03 -1.53
C VAL A 240 23.17 -16.75 -0.69
N ASP A 241 22.58 -15.67 -1.22
CA ASP A 241 22.41 -14.39 -0.54
C ASP A 241 21.43 -14.49 0.62
N LEU A 242 20.31 -15.19 0.40
CA LEU A 242 19.24 -15.31 1.38
C LEU A 242 18.66 -16.73 1.43
N VAL A 243 18.43 -17.25 2.64
CA VAL A 243 17.69 -18.50 2.88
C VAL A 243 16.36 -18.18 3.54
N VAL A 244 15.27 -18.70 2.98
CA VAL A 244 13.95 -18.76 3.62
C VAL A 244 13.86 -20.10 4.37
N GLU A 245 14.16 -20.07 5.66
CA GLU A 245 14.24 -21.22 6.56
C GLU A 245 12.87 -21.50 7.20
N VAL A 246 12.20 -22.55 6.71
CA VAL A 246 10.83 -22.93 7.09
C VAL A 246 10.81 -24.19 7.97
N ALA A 247 11.76 -25.10 7.75
CA ALA A 247 11.85 -26.34 8.53
C ALA A 247 12.41 -26.08 9.93
N GLY A 248 13.25 -25.07 10.09
CA GLY A 248 13.70 -24.54 11.36
C GLY A 248 14.88 -25.32 11.94
N PRO A 249 14.84 -25.73 13.23
CA PRO A 249 16.01 -26.26 13.92
C PRO A 249 16.68 -27.48 13.25
N THR A 250 15.92 -28.33 12.55
CA THR A 250 16.44 -29.56 11.93
C THR A 250 17.28 -29.31 10.67
N THR A 251 17.23 -28.11 10.10
CA THR A 251 17.87 -27.76 8.81
C THR A 251 18.82 -26.57 8.90
N LEU A 252 18.85 -25.87 10.05
CA LEU A 252 19.52 -24.59 10.19
C LEU A 252 21.03 -24.66 9.92
N ARG A 253 21.70 -25.76 10.30
CA ARG A 253 23.12 -25.98 9.97
C ARG A 253 23.36 -26.06 8.46
N GLN A 254 22.53 -26.76 7.71
CA GLN A 254 22.67 -26.86 6.26
C GLN A 254 22.35 -25.52 5.57
N SER A 255 21.38 -24.75 6.09
CA SER A 255 21.11 -23.38 5.65
C SER A 255 22.33 -22.48 5.83
N LEU A 256 23.00 -22.56 7.00
CA LEU A 256 24.25 -21.84 7.24
C LEU A 256 25.35 -22.23 6.26
N VAL A 257 25.51 -23.53 5.98
CA VAL A 257 26.50 -24.03 5.01
C VAL A 257 26.21 -23.53 3.59
N SER A 258 24.93 -23.39 3.23
CA SER A 258 24.51 -22.92 1.90
C SER A 258 24.74 -21.43 1.68
N CYS A 259 24.77 -20.63 2.76
CA CYS A 259 24.90 -19.18 2.70
C CYS A 259 26.29 -18.74 2.24
N ARG A 260 26.31 -17.60 1.54
CA ARG A 260 27.55 -16.85 1.35
C ARG A 260 28.00 -16.16 2.63
N LEU A 261 29.25 -15.74 2.65
CA LEU A 261 29.76 -14.83 3.68
C LEU A 261 28.88 -13.58 3.72
N ASP A 262 28.47 -13.15 4.92
CA ASP A 262 27.59 -11.99 5.11
C ASP A 262 26.19 -12.17 4.44
N GLY A 263 25.76 -13.43 4.28
CA GLY A 263 24.41 -13.79 3.85
C GLY A 263 23.37 -13.67 4.97
N THR A 264 22.10 -13.88 4.62
CA THR A 264 20.97 -13.79 5.57
C THR A 264 20.16 -15.09 5.61
N ILE A 265 19.83 -15.56 6.80
CA ILE A 265 18.87 -16.65 7.02
C ILE A 265 17.64 -16.06 7.71
N ILE A 266 16.49 -16.19 7.08
CA ILE A 266 15.21 -15.78 7.66
C ILE A 266 14.48 -17.01 8.17
N THR A 267 14.41 -17.17 9.49
CA THR A 267 13.67 -18.25 10.14
C THR A 267 12.20 -17.87 10.26
N THR A 268 11.33 -18.59 9.55
CA THR A 268 9.88 -18.33 9.51
C THR A 268 9.06 -19.37 10.30
N GLY A 269 9.68 -20.46 10.75
CA GLY A 269 8.97 -21.54 11.44
C GLY A 269 9.86 -22.73 11.78
N PHE A 270 9.22 -23.82 12.22
CA PHE A 270 9.84 -25.06 12.67
C PHE A 270 9.12 -26.29 12.12
N ALA A 271 8.68 -26.24 10.85
CA ALA A 271 7.88 -27.31 10.24
C ALA A 271 8.62 -28.67 10.14
N GLY A 272 9.93 -28.69 10.33
CA GLY A 272 10.77 -29.89 10.39
C GLY A 272 10.76 -30.60 11.75
N GLY A 273 10.16 -30.00 12.79
CA GLY A 273 10.06 -30.57 14.13
C GLY A 273 11.28 -30.34 15.01
N ASN A 274 11.50 -31.27 15.94
CA ASN A 274 12.54 -31.15 16.97
C ASN A 274 13.95 -31.45 16.41
N PRO A 275 14.97 -30.64 16.75
CA PRO A 275 16.34 -30.87 16.30
C PRO A 275 17.01 -32.04 17.02
N SER A 276 17.99 -32.66 16.36
CA SER A 276 19.08 -33.35 17.03
C SER A 276 20.18 -32.36 17.44
N GLU A 277 21.08 -32.74 18.36
CA GLU A 277 22.21 -31.89 18.76
C GLU A 277 23.08 -31.42 17.58
N HIS A 278 23.12 -32.19 16.49
CA HIS A 278 23.93 -31.89 15.31
C HIS A 278 23.27 -30.90 14.34
N ASP A 279 21.97 -30.64 14.45
CA ASP A 279 21.24 -29.84 13.45
C ASP A 279 21.40 -28.32 13.65
N MET A 280 21.79 -27.91 14.86
CA MET A 280 21.93 -26.50 15.21
C MET A 280 23.37 -25.98 14.96
N PRO A 281 23.50 -24.79 14.35
CA PRO A 281 24.77 -24.07 14.32
C PRO A 281 25.08 -23.48 15.71
N THR A 282 26.36 -23.33 16.01
CA THR A 282 26.83 -22.64 17.21
C THR A 282 26.94 -21.13 16.97
N PHE A 283 27.02 -20.34 18.04
CA PHE A 283 27.36 -18.92 17.93
C PHE A 283 28.75 -18.69 17.32
N LEU A 284 29.66 -19.67 17.41
CA LEU A 284 30.95 -19.60 16.73
C LEU A 284 30.78 -19.72 15.22
N ASP A 285 29.88 -20.60 14.76
CA ASP A 285 29.60 -20.78 13.33
C ASP A 285 29.00 -19.51 12.70
N SER A 286 28.19 -18.75 13.43
CA SER A 286 27.68 -17.46 12.94
C SER A 286 28.79 -16.41 12.81
N TRP A 287 29.74 -16.36 13.75
CA TRP A 287 30.90 -15.47 13.65
C TRP A 287 31.83 -15.85 12.48
N LEU A 288 32.08 -17.14 12.26
CA LEU A 288 32.94 -17.60 11.16
C LEU A 288 32.33 -17.36 9.76
N SER A 289 30.99 -17.36 9.67
CA SER A 289 30.26 -17.14 8.41
C SER A 289 29.77 -15.70 8.21
N LEU A 290 29.86 -14.84 9.24
CA LEU A 290 29.32 -13.48 9.27
C LEU A 290 27.83 -13.41 8.90
N VAL A 291 27.08 -14.51 9.05
CA VAL A 291 25.68 -14.60 8.63
C VAL A 291 24.77 -13.92 9.64
N THR A 292 23.79 -13.18 9.12
CA THR A 292 22.66 -12.68 9.92
C THR A 292 21.54 -13.70 9.95
N VAL A 293 21.14 -14.13 11.15
CA VAL A 293 19.94 -14.97 11.34
C VAL A 293 18.83 -14.10 11.93
N ARG A 294 17.68 -14.01 11.26
CA ARG A 294 16.53 -13.20 11.68
C ARG A 294 15.28 -14.06 11.78
N GLY A 295 14.60 -14.02 12.94
CA GLY A 295 13.27 -14.58 13.09
C GLY A 295 12.19 -13.65 12.53
N VAL A 296 11.17 -14.23 11.90
CA VAL A 296 9.94 -13.52 11.55
C VAL A 296 8.73 -14.35 11.99
N TRP A 297 7.74 -13.69 12.62
CA TRP A 297 6.49 -14.36 12.98
C TRP A 297 5.49 -14.36 11.81
N CYS A 298 5.31 -13.19 11.21
CA CYS A 298 4.51 -12.92 10.02
C CYS A 298 4.98 -11.56 9.45
N GLY A 299 4.11 -10.75 8.85
CA GLY A 299 4.39 -9.36 8.50
C GLY A 299 3.36 -8.37 9.05
N SER A 300 3.63 -7.08 8.86
CA SER A 300 2.75 -5.98 9.27
C SER A 300 1.57 -5.81 8.31
N ARG A 301 0.53 -5.07 8.71
CA ARG A 301 -0.55 -4.66 7.79
C ARG A 301 0.02 -3.92 6.57
N LEU A 302 0.97 -3.00 6.75
CA LEU A 302 1.56 -2.29 5.62
C LEU A 302 2.28 -3.24 4.65
N GLN A 303 3.01 -4.24 5.16
CA GLN A 303 3.63 -5.26 4.30
C GLN A 303 2.58 -6.11 3.57
N LEU A 304 1.46 -6.43 4.22
CA LEU A 304 0.34 -7.14 3.59
C LEU A 304 -0.29 -6.28 2.47
N GLU A 305 -0.45 -4.98 2.68
CA GLU A 305 -0.95 -4.05 1.65
C GLU A 305 0.05 -3.85 0.50
N GLU A 306 1.34 -3.76 0.78
CA GLU A 306 2.41 -3.71 -0.22
C GLU A 306 2.43 -4.96 -1.09
N MET A 307 2.40 -6.14 -0.46
CA MET A 307 2.33 -7.41 -1.15
C MET A 307 1.04 -7.51 -1.99
N SER A 308 -0.11 -7.13 -1.43
CA SER A 308 -1.39 -7.11 -2.13
C SER A 308 -1.34 -6.26 -3.39
N ARG A 309 -0.70 -5.07 -3.33
CA ARG A 309 -0.48 -4.22 -4.51
C ARG A 309 0.44 -4.90 -5.53
N ALA A 310 1.51 -5.56 -5.10
CA ALA A 310 2.42 -6.27 -5.99
C ALA A 310 1.71 -7.44 -6.71
N ILE A 311 0.89 -8.21 -5.99
CA ILE A 311 0.11 -9.31 -6.58
C ILE A 311 -0.95 -8.77 -7.54
N GLU A 312 -1.67 -7.70 -7.16
CA GLU A 312 -2.67 -7.09 -8.05
C GLU A 312 -2.05 -6.53 -9.34
N ALA A 313 -0.80 -6.06 -9.27
CA ALA A 313 -0.06 -5.59 -10.41
C ALA A 313 0.20 -6.74 -11.42
N ASP A 314 0.68 -7.90 -10.96
CA ASP A 314 1.00 -9.04 -11.84
C ASP A 314 0.29 -10.32 -11.35
N VAL A 315 -1.04 -10.31 -11.40
CA VAL A 315 -1.87 -11.43 -10.93
C VAL A 315 -1.52 -12.71 -11.67
N ASP A 316 -1.17 -12.65 -12.95
CA ASP A 316 -0.90 -13.86 -13.73
C ASP A 316 0.36 -14.59 -13.25
N ARG A 317 1.39 -13.85 -12.85
CA ARG A 317 2.64 -14.43 -12.35
C ARG A 317 2.62 -14.69 -10.84
N LEU A 318 1.94 -13.84 -10.07
CA LEU A 318 1.94 -13.84 -8.61
C LEU A 318 0.68 -14.43 -7.99
N ARG A 319 -0.21 -15.02 -8.80
CA ARG A 319 -1.40 -15.75 -8.32
C ARG A 319 -0.99 -16.78 -7.26
N PRO A 320 -1.60 -16.79 -6.08
CA PRO A 320 -1.35 -17.80 -5.07
C PRO A 320 -1.54 -19.21 -5.63
N VAL A 321 -0.54 -20.08 -5.44
CA VAL A 321 -0.68 -21.50 -5.80
C VAL A 321 -1.49 -22.21 -4.72
N ILE A 322 -2.70 -22.62 -5.10
CA ILE A 322 -3.63 -23.34 -4.23
C ILE A 322 -3.57 -24.84 -4.55
N ASP A 323 -3.58 -25.66 -3.50
CA ASP A 323 -3.65 -27.11 -3.62
C ASP A 323 -4.98 -27.51 -4.31
N PRO A 324 -4.96 -28.44 -5.27
CA PRO A 324 -6.18 -28.86 -5.95
C PRO A 324 -7.19 -29.54 -5.02
N LYS A 325 -6.76 -30.10 -3.89
CA LYS A 325 -7.65 -30.69 -2.89
C LYS A 325 -8.16 -29.59 -1.95
N VAL A 326 -9.44 -29.27 -2.12
CA VAL A 326 -10.17 -28.31 -1.29
C VAL A 326 -11.22 -29.02 -0.43
N PHE A 327 -11.45 -28.50 0.78
CA PHE A 327 -12.38 -29.06 1.77
C PHE A 327 -13.60 -28.11 1.97
N ASN A 328 -14.66 -28.55 2.69
CA ASN A 328 -15.80 -27.76 3.26
C ASN A 328 -15.71 -27.59 4.81
N LEU A 329 -16.39 -26.60 5.43
CA LEU A 329 -16.06 -26.14 6.81
C LEU A 329 -16.14 -27.28 7.79
N GLU A 330 -17.14 -28.10 7.61
CA GLU A 330 -17.44 -29.30 8.35
C GLU A 330 -16.35 -30.39 8.21
N GLN A 331 -15.44 -30.26 7.24
CA GLN A 331 -14.32 -31.17 6.94
C GLN A 331 -12.95 -30.63 7.43
N LEU A 332 -12.95 -29.73 8.41
CA LEU A 332 -11.71 -29.12 8.91
C LEU A 332 -10.74 -30.19 9.48
N LYS A 333 -11.26 -31.23 10.12
CA LYS A 333 -10.42 -32.31 10.69
C LYS A 333 -9.64 -33.05 9.60
N GLU A 334 -10.29 -33.40 8.49
CA GLU A 334 -9.67 -34.05 7.35
C GLU A 334 -8.64 -33.15 6.66
N ALA A 335 -8.86 -31.83 6.70
CA ALA A 335 -7.90 -30.86 6.18
C ALA A 335 -6.63 -30.78 7.07
N TYR A 336 -6.77 -30.88 8.39
CA TYR A 336 -5.66 -30.99 9.34
C TYR A 336 -4.84 -32.27 9.12
N GLU A 337 -5.49 -33.41 8.99
CA GLU A 337 -4.83 -34.69 8.71
C GLU A 337 -4.08 -34.66 7.37
N TYR A 338 -4.68 -34.03 6.35
CA TYR A 338 -4.05 -33.86 5.05
C TYR A 338 -2.82 -32.95 5.12
N LEU A 339 -2.88 -31.85 5.90
CA LEU A 339 -1.74 -30.97 6.18
C LEU A 339 -0.59 -31.76 6.83
N GLN A 340 -0.88 -32.48 7.92
CA GLN A 340 0.08 -33.27 8.69
C GLN A 340 0.72 -34.38 7.85
N SER A 341 0.00 -34.96 6.88
CA SER A 341 0.56 -35.95 5.97
C SER A 341 1.66 -35.42 5.04
N GLY A 342 1.81 -34.10 4.93
CA GLY A 342 2.81 -33.44 4.09
C GLY A 342 2.57 -33.61 2.58
N LYS A 343 1.41 -34.11 2.16
CA LYS A 343 1.07 -34.36 0.75
C LYS A 343 0.74 -33.11 -0.05
N HIS A 344 0.33 -32.04 0.63
CA HIS A 344 -0.10 -30.79 0.01
C HIS A 344 1.04 -30.08 -0.75
N GLN A 345 0.65 -29.27 -1.73
CA GLN A 345 1.51 -28.36 -2.48
C GLN A 345 0.89 -26.96 -2.52
N GLY A 346 1.64 -25.94 -2.07
CA GLY A 346 1.11 -24.59 -1.91
C GLY A 346 0.20 -24.45 -0.69
N LYS A 347 -0.85 -23.64 -0.82
CA LYS A 347 -1.82 -23.35 0.26
C LYS A 347 -3.10 -24.17 0.09
N MET A 348 -3.66 -24.67 1.19
CA MET A 348 -4.91 -25.45 1.16
C MET A 348 -6.12 -24.60 1.53
N ALA A 349 -7.27 -24.85 0.88
CA ALA A 349 -8.55 -24.11 1.00
C ALA A 349 -9.75 -25.06 1.28
N LYS A 350 -11.02 -24.70 1.59
CA LYS A 350 -11.94 -23.55 1.32
C LYS A 350 -12.77 -23.21 2.59
N PHE A 351 -13.97 -22.57 2.63
CA PHE A 351 -15.30 -23.22 2.84
C PHE A 351 -16.58 -22.36 2.51
N PHE A 352 -17.65 -22.97 1.96
CA PHE A 352 -18.99 -22.36 1.69
C PHE A 352 -20.14 -23.15 2.32
N ALA A 353 -21.26 -22.48 2.63
CA ALA A 353 -22.58 -23.10 2.93
C ALA A 353 -23.34 -23.42 1.61
N PRO A 354 -24.19 -24.45 1.53
CA PRO A 354 -24.95 -24.71 0.31
C PRO A 354 -25.95 -23.57 0.05
N ALA A 355 -26.02 -23.11 -1.21
CA ALA A 355 -27.22 -22.46 -1.71
C ALA A 355 -28.35 -23.50 -1.70
N ALA A 356 -29.46 -23.22 -1.03
CA ALA A 356 -30.62 -24.08 -1.05
C ALA A 356 -31.14 -24.29 -2.49
N ALA A 357 -31.17 -25.56 -2.89
CA ALA A 357 -31.97 -26.22 -3.92
C ALA A 357 -32.58 -25.37 -5.06
N LEU A 358 -32.02 -25.52 -6.26
CA LEU A 358 -32.80 -25.56 -7.49
C LEU A 358 -32.68 -26.97 -8.06
N LEU A 359 -33.64 -27.84 -7.77
CA LEU A 359 -33.83 -29.10 -8.48
C LEU A 359 -35.28 -29.24 -8.96
N ASN A 360 -35.44 -29.10 -10.28
CA ASN A 360 -36.34 -29.77 -11.22
C ASN A 360 -37.84 -29.93 -10.91
N VAL A 361 -38.67 -29.32 -11.78
CA VAL A 361 -39.75 -30.02 -12.51
C VAL A 361 -39.88 -29.49 -13.97
N VAL A 362 -39.43 -30.33 -14.90
CA VAL A 362 -40.02 -30.79 -16.19
C VAL A 362 -40.94 -29.90 -17.05
N LEU A 363 -40.63 -29.93 -18.37
CA LEU A 363 -41.39 -29.69 -19.61
C LEU A 363 -42.90 -29.33 -19.52
N VAL A 364 -43.35 -28.37 -20.37
CA VAL A 364 -44.09 -28.61 -21.64
C VAL A 364 -44.28 -27.27 -22.38
N ALA A 365 -44.13 -27.31 -23.71
CA ALA A 365 -44.42 -26.22 -24.64
C ALA A 365 -45.92 -26.11 -24.96
N ALA A 366 -46.47 -24.89 -25.07
CA ALA A 366 -47.35 -24.42 -26.17
C ALA A 366 -48.07 -23.09 -25.82
N SER A 367 -48.35 -22.33 -26.88
CA SER A 367 -48.81 -20.93 -27.02
C SER A 367 -50.35 -20.73 -26.76
N PRO A 368 -51.00 -19.60 -27.15
CA PRO A 368 -51.11 -18.28 -26.51
C PRO A 368 -52.58 -17.89 -26.16
N ARG A 369 -52.79 -16.60 -25.78
CA ARG A 369 -54.04 -15.82 -25.49
C ARG A 369 -54.17 -15.56 -23.98
N GLY A 370 -54.52 -14.38 -23.47
CA GLY A 370 -54.95 -13.11 -24.03
C GLY A 370 -55.76 -12.37 -22.95
N HIS A 371 -55.64 -11.03 -22.94
CA HIS A 371 -56.54 -10.03 -22.32
C HIS A 371 -56.30 -9.48 -20.90
N HIS A 372 -56.19 -8.13 -20.91
CA HIS A 372 -56.61 -7.11 -19.92
C HIS A 372 -55.86 -7.12 -18.58
N GLY A 373 -55.23 -6.05 -18.10
CA GLY A 373 -55.33 -4.63 -18.41
C GLY A 373 -55.24 -3.88 -17.07
N SER A 374 -54.21 -3.08 -16.85
CA SER A 374 -54.26 -1.83 -16.07
C SER A 374 -52.85 -1.25 -15.94
N HIS A 375 -52.81 0.05 -16.21
CA HIS A 375 -51.61 0.88 -16.22
C HIS A 375 -51.10 1.16 -14.81
N ILE A 376 -49.80 0.96 -14.59
CA ILE A 376 -49.01 1.82 -13.71
C ILE A 376 -47.66 2.08 -14.40
N ARG A 377 -47.48 3.32 -14.88
CA ARG A 377 -46.19 3.82 -15.36
C ARG A 377 -45.34 4.19 -14.13
N TYR A 378 -44.30 3.40 -13.87
CA TYR A 378 -43.10 3.89 -13.19
C TYR A 378 -41.96 3.87 -14.19
N THR A 379 -41.59 5.05 -14.68
CA THR A 379 -40.34 5.25 -15.41
C THR A 379 -39.19 5.16 -14.41
N ASN A 380 -38.71 3.94 -14.15
CA ASN A 380 -37.39 3.71 -13.58
C ASN A 380 -36.47 3.26 -14.72
N THR A 381 -35.91 4.23 -15.43
CA THR A 381 -34.67 4.03 -16.18
C THR A 381 -33.55 3.77 -15.18
N ILE A 382 -33.39 2.52 -14.77
CA ILE A 382 -32.10 2.02 -14.27
C ILE A 382 -31.17 2.03 -15.48
N PRO A 383 -30.03 2.75 -15.47
CA PRO A 383 -29.03 2.57 -16.50
C PRO A 383 -28.58 1.11 -16.44
N ARG A 384 -28.94 0.36 -17.47
CA ARG A 384 -28.41 -0.95 -17.78
C ARG A 384 -26.88 -0.80 -17.76
N ALA A 385 -26.17 -1.65 -17.01
CA ALA A 385 -24.71 -1.74 -17.11
C ALA A 385 -24.36 -1.86 -18.60
N SER A 386 -23.74 -0.82 -19.15
CA SER A 386 -23.22 -0.86 -20.51
C SER A 386 -22.16 -1.95 -20.53
N ASN A 387 -22.25 -2.88 -21.47
CA ASN A 387 -21.14 -3.76 -21.81
C ASN A 387 -19.88 -2.90 -21.92
N ALA A 388 -18.94 -3.06 -20.97
CA ALA A 388 -17.72 -2.27 -20.97
C ALA A 388 -17.01 -2.50 -22.31
N THR A 389 -16.89 -1.45 -23.11
CA THR A 389 -16.23 -1.52 -24.41
C THR A 389 -14.77 -1.17 -24.14
N GLY A 390 -13.92 -2.20 -24.13
CA GLY A 390 -12.49 -2.07 -23.88
C GLY A 390 -11.75 -1.61 -25.12
N CYS A 391 -10.81 -0.67 -24.95
CA CYS A 391 -10.02 -0.09 -26.02
C CYS A 391 -8.55 -0.04 -25.63
N VAL A 392 -7.67 -0.58 -26.49
CA VAL A 392 -6.22 -0.44 -26.36
C VAL A 392 -5.76 0.57 -27.41
N VAL A 393 -5.25 1.69 -26.93
CA VAL A 393 -4.81 2.84 -27.73
C VAL A 393 -3.29 2.82 -27.77
N THR A 394 -2.72 2.70 -28.97
CA THR A 394 -1.26 2.68 -29.20
C THR A 394 -0.76 3.87 -30.01
N LYS A 395 -1.69 4.74 -30.46
CA LYS A 395 -1.40 5.96 -31.22
C LYS A 395 -2.11 7.13 -30.58
N TYR A 396 -1.44 8.28 -30.51
CA TYR A 396 -1.98 9.50 -29.91
C TYR A 396 -3.33 9.92 -30.54
N ASP A 397 -3.44 9.88 -31.88
CA ASP A 397 -4.64 10.34 -32.60
C ASP A 397 -5.92 9.54 -32.25
N ASP A 398 -5.77 8.32 -31.73
CA ASP A 398 -6.88 7.44 -31.39
C ASP A 398 -7.47 7.72 -29.98
N ILE A 399 -6.80 8.52 -29.16
CA ILE A 399 -7.21 8.84 -27.77
C ILE A 399 -8.59 9.50 -27.75
N ALA A 400 -8.80 10.51 -28.59
CA ALA A 400 -10.06 11.27 -28.61
C ALA A 400 -11.27 10.39 -28.95
N ASN A 401 -11.08 9.42 -29.85
CA ASN A 401 -12.13 8.45 -30.16
C ASN A 401 -12.36 7.50 -28.99
N ALA A 402 -11.29 6.97 -28.39
CA ALA A 402 -11.40 6.06 -27.25
C ALA A 402 -12.13 6.68 -26.05
N VAL A 403 -11.80 7.94 -25.70
CA VAL A 403 -12.48 8.70 -24.64
C VAL A 403 -13.99 8.81 -24.90
N LYS A 404 -14.39 8.97 -26.18
CA LYS A 404 -15.79 9.10 -26.59
C LYS A 404 -16.55 7.77 -26.58
N THR A 405 -15.89 6.65 -26.93
CA THR A 405 -16.59 5.39 -27.23
C THR A 405 -16.38 4.28 -26.20
N CYS A 406 -15.37 4.39 -25.35
CA CYS A 406 -14.91 3.30 -24.48
C CYS A 406 -15.06 3.68 -23.01
N THR A 407 -15.23 2.67 -22.15
CA THR A 407 -15.30 2.82 -20.68
C THR A 407 -14.17 2.08 -19.97
N ASP A 408 -13.35 1.34 -20.71
CA ASP A 408 -12.07 0.78 -20.24
C ASP A 408 -11.02 1.06 -21.31
N ILE A 409 -10.08 1.97 -21.02
CA ILE A 409 -9.11 2.51 -21.97
C ILE A 409 -7.70 2.17 -21.49
N THR A 410 -6.92 1.47 -22.29
CA THR A 410 -5.48 1.30 -22.06
C THR A 410 -4.73 2.20 -23.02
N LEU A 411 -3.88 3.10 -22.50
CA LEU A 411 -2.96 3.95 -23.26
C LEU A 411 -1.59 3.29 -23.24
N SER A 412 -1.23 2.54 -24.28
CA SER A 412 0.02 1.78 -24.34
C SER A 412 1.05 2.47 -25.22
N ASN A 413 2.20 2.83 -24.63
CA ASN A 413 3.35 3.43 -25.33
C ASN A 413 3.00 4.70 -26.14
N ILE A 414 2.14 5.56 -25.59
CA ILE A 414 1.72 6.80 -26.26
C ILE A 414 2.88 7.78 -26.33
N ALA A 415 3.22 8.22 -27.56
CA ALA A 415 4.07 9.38 -27.80
C ALA A 415 3.19 10.56 -28.19
N ALA A 416 3.03 11.52 -27.27
CA ALA A 416 2.28 12.74 -27.52
C ALA A 416 3.13 13.73 -28.35
N PRO A 417 2.62 14.23 -29.50
CA PRO A 417 3.35 15.17 -30.34
C PRO A 417 3.43 16.55 -29.68
N SER A 418 4.22 17.46 -30.27
CA SER A 418 4.31 18.85 -29.82
C SER A 418 2.93 19.51 -29.86
N ASN A 419 2.53 20.20 -28.79
CA ASN A 419 1.18 20.75 -28.56
C ASN A 419 0.06 19.69 -28.47
N GLY A 420 0.39 18.40 -28.38
CA GLY A 420 -0.57 17.32 -28.25
C GLY A 420 -0.85 16.95 -26.80
N ALA A 421 -1.98 17.38 -26.24
CA ALA A 421 -2.39 17.01 -24.89
C ALA A 421 -3.06 15.62 -24.88
N ILE A 422 -2.75 14.80 -23.87
CA ILE A 422 -3.56 13.63 -23.51
C ILE A 422 -4.80 14.15 -22.79
N ASP A 423 -5.83 14.51 -23.57
CA ASP A 423 -7.08 15.07 -23.07
C ASP A 423 -8.07 13.96 -22.65
N LEU A 424 -8.15 13.73 -21.34
CA LEU A 424 -9.10 12.85 -20.68
C LEU A 424 -10.20 13.65 -19.96
N SER A 425 -10.48 14.88 -20.38
CA SER A 425 -11.49 15.73 -19.73
C SER A 425 -12.93 15.34 -20.04
N LYS A 426 -13.14 14.50 -21.07
CA LYS A 426 -14.46 14.07 -21.55
C LYS A 426 -14.73 12.58 -21.33
N LEU A 427 -14.09 11.98 -20.32
CA LEU A 427 -14.33 10.59 -19.96
C LEU A 427 -15.80 10.37 -19.61
N GLN A 428 -16.34 9.23 -20.05
CA GLN A 428 -17.67 8.79 -19.62
C GLN A 428 -17.66 8.46 -18.12
N THR A 429 -18.78 8.63 -17.43
CA THR A 429 -18.91 8.26 -16.02
C THR A 429 -18.51 6.81 -15.79
N GLY A 430 -17.67 6.55 -14.79
CA GLY A 430 -17.21 5.19 -14.48
C GLY A 430 -16.05 4.69 -15.33
N THR A 431 -15.52 5.50 -16.25
CA THR A 431 -14.43 5.07 -17.14
C THR A 431 -13.16 4.75 -16.36
N LYS A 432 -12.54 3.62 -16.71
CA LYS A 432 -11.17 3.28 -16.30
C LYS A 432 -10.19 3.64 -17.42
N VAL A 433 -9.11 4.31 -17.07
CA VAL A 433 -7.95 4.58 -17.93
C VAL A 433 -6.72 3.92 -17.31
N THR A 434 -5.94 3.19 -18.10
CA THR A 434 -4.70 2.53 -17.67
C THR A 434 -3.55 2.97 -18.57
N PHE A 435 -2.54 3.63 -18.02
CA PHE A 435 -1.28 3.89 -18.70
C PHE A 435 -0.44 2.61 -18.71
N ASP A 436 0.07 2.23 -19.89
CA ASP A 436 0.87 1.03 -20.10
C ASP A 436 2.11 1.36 -20.93
N GLY A 437 3.21 0.65 -20.69
CA GLY A 437 4.51 0.96 -21.28
C GLY A 437 5.00 2.37 -20.95
N THR A 438 5.67 3.03 -21.89
CA THR A 438 6.22 4.39 -21.66
C THR A 438 5.42 5.45 -22.43
N THR A 439 4.78 6.35 -21.69
CA THR A 439 4.18 7.56 -22.26
C THR A 439 5.20 8.68 -22.30
N THR A 440 5.32 9.39 -23.43
CA THR A 440 6.29 10.47 -23.64
C THR A 440 5.63 11.70 -24.26
N PHE A 441 6.24 12.87 -24.06
CA PHE A 441 5.77 14.15 -24.59
C PHE A 441 6.90 14.85 -25.37
N ALA A 442 6.60 15.27 -26.59
CA ALA A 442 7.51 16.13 -27.35
C ALA A 442 7.51 17.57 -26.82
N ASP A 443 8.57 18.31 -27.14
CA ASP A 443 8.79 19.69 -26.70
C ASP A 443 7.60 20.60 -27.07
N THR A 444 7.08 21.34 -26.09
CA THR A 444 6.00 22.31 -26.25
C THR A 444 6.35 23.58 -25.50
N VAL A 445 6.65 24.65 -26.23
CA VAL A 445 7.10 25.95 -25.70
C VAL A 445 5.87 26.84 -25.46
N ASP A 446 5.07 26.47 -24.45
CA ASP A 446 3.85 27.17 -24.06
C ASP A 446 3.57 26.93 -22.58
N SER A 447 3.53 28.01 -21.79
CA SER A 447 3.27 27.95 -20.35
C SER A 447 1.80 27.69 -19.99
N SER A 448 0.88 27.87 -20.94
CA SER A 448 -0.55 27.56 -20.80
C SER A 448 -0.91 26.14 -21.23
N PHE A 449 0.03 25.39 -21.80
CA PHE A 449 -0.18 24.02 -22.24
C PHE A 449 -0.20 23.07 -21.04
N ASP A 450 -1.29 22.29 -20.96
CA ASP A 450 -1.48 21.22 -19.97
C ASP A 450 -1.30 19.86 -20.67
N PRO A 451 -0.17 19.14 -20.49
CA PRO A 451 0.11 17.89 -21.21
C PRO A 451 -0.88 16.76 -20.94
N ILE A 452 -1.37 16.63 -19.70
CA ILE A 452 -2.41 15.66 -19.31
C ILE A 452 -3.55 16.39 -18.62
N ILE A 453 -4.78 16.17 -19.09
CA ILE A 453 -5.98 16.79 -18.49
C ILE A 453 -6.97 15.69 -18.09
N ILE A 454 -7.39 15.67 -16.83
CA ILE A 454 -8.29 14.65 -16.27
C ILE A 454 -9.52 15.33 -15.67
N SER A 455 -10.71 14.90 -16.12
CA SER A 455 -12.00 15.28 -15.54
C SER A 455 -12.99 14.13 -15.66
N GLY A 456 -13.97 14.06 -14.76
CA GLY A 456 -15.05 13.06 -14.85
C GLY A 456 -15.58 12.60 -13.50
N THR A 457 -16.63 11.78 -13.56
CA THR A 457 -17.35 11.25 -12.40
C THR A 457 -17.14 9.75 -12.28
N ASN A 458 -16.85 9.26 -11.07
CA ASN A 458 -16.58 7.84 -10.79
C ASN A 458 -15.45 7.24 -11.64
N ILE A 459 -14.55 8.06 -12.18
CA ILE A 459 -13.47 7.59 -13.06
C ILE A 459 -12.32 6.99 -12.25
N VAL A 460 -11.57 6.09 -12.88
CA VAL A 460 -10.32 5.53 -12.35
C VAL A 460 -9.21 5.75 -13.36
N VAL A 461 -8.14 6.42 -12.99
CA VAL A 461 -6.91 6.53 -13.79
C VAL A 461 -5.82 5.78 -13.07
N THR A 462 -5.16 4.84 -13.75
CA THR A 462 -4.12 4.02 -13.13
C THR A 462 -3.01 3.63 -14.11
N GLY A 463 -2.01 2.90 -13.64
CA GLY A 463 -0.89 2.43 -14.43
C GLY A 463 -0.72 0.92 -14.34
N ALA A 464 -0.33 0.31 -15.45
CA ALA A 464 0.08 -1.09 -15.53
C ALA A 464 1.45 -1.31 -14.85
N PRO A 465 1.82 -2.53 -14.47
CA PRO A 465 3.14 -2.81 -13.91
C PRO A 465 4.26 -2.34 -14.84
N GLY A 466 5.25 -1.64 -14.30
CA GLY A 466 6.39 -1.15 -15.07
C GLY A 466 6.11 0.02 -16.02
N HIS A 467 4.86 0.52 -16.11
CA HIS A 467 4.57 1.72 -16.89
C HIS A 467 5.36 2.93 -16.35
N VAL A 468 5.64 3.89 -17.24
CA VAL A 468 6.27 5.18 -16.92
C VAL A 468 5.60 6.28 -17.72
N ILE A 469 5.33 7.42 -17.08
CA ILE A 469 4.95 8.67 -17.74
C ILE A 469 6.16 9.61 -17.64
N GLU A 470 6.83 9.84 -18.76
CA GLU A 470 8.04 10.65 -18.85
C GLU A 470 7.68 12.06 -19.36
N GLY A 471 7.86 13.06 -18.48
CA GLY A 471 7.42 14.44 -18.71
C GLY A 471 8.38 15.31 -19.53
N ASN A 472 9.55 14.79 -19.92
CA ASN A 472 10.54 15.48 -20.75
C ASN A 472 11.06 16.78 -20.11
N GLY A 473 11.15 16.83 -18.78
CA GLY A 473 11.52 18.00 -18.00
C GLY A 473 12.90 18.56 -18.35
N ALA A 474 13.87 17.68 -18.65
CA ALA A 474 15.23 18.07 -18.99
C ALA A 474 15.34 18.98 -20.22
N ALA A 475 14.37 18.95 -21.14
CA ALA A 475 14.30 19.88 -22.26
C ALA A 475 14.07 21.33 -21.80
N TYR A 476 13.32 21.52 -20.72
CA TYR A 476 12.85 22.81 -20.21
C TYR A 476 13.67 23.37 -19.05
N TRP A 477 14.22 22.50 -18.21
CA TRP A 477 14.90 22.87 -16.98
C TRP A 477 16.08 23.82 -17.19
N ASP A 478 16.02 24.96 -16.49
CA ASP A 478 16.96 26.09 -16.57
C ASP A 478 17.26 26.69 -15.18
N GLY A 479 16.84 26.02 -14.11
CA GLY A 479 16.98 26.49 -12.73
C GLY A 479 16.13 27.70 -12.36
N LEU A 480 15.17 28.07 -13.22
CA LEU A 480 14.26 29.20 -12.99
C LEU A 480 12.79 28.80 -12.87
N GLY A 481 12.39 27.59 -13.28
CA GLY A 481 11.03 27.08 -13.04
C GLY A 481 9.95 28.00 -13.60
N SER A 482 8.87 28.23 -12.86
CA SER A 482 7.82 29.19 -13.25
C SER A 482 8.18 30.65 -12.96
N ASN A 483 9.33 30.92 -12.32
CA ASN A 483 9.78 32.28 -12.00
C ASN A 483 10.43 33.02 -13.18
N GLY A 484 10.72 32.34 -14.29
CA GLY A 484 11.28 32.93 -15.50
C GLY A 484 11.96 31.93 -16.42
N GLY A 485 12.75 32.44 -17.37
CA GLY A 485 13.42 31.64 -18.40
C GLY A 485 12.57 31.47 -19.66
N GLY A 486 12.75 30.35 -20.37
CA GLY A 486 11.94 30.02 -21.55
C GLY A 486 10.57 29.47 -21.18
N ASP A 487 9.57 29.64 -22.06
CA ASP A 487 8.24 29.04 -21.86
C ASP A 487 8.33 27.52 -21.76
N LYS A 488 7.61 26.97 -20.79
CA LYS A 488 7.59 25.55 -20.43
C LYS A 488 6.22 25.20 -19.83
N PRO A 489 5.67 24.00 -20.07
CA PRO A 489 4.34 23.63 -19.56
C PRO A 489 4.26 23.78 -18.05
N ASN A 490 3.38 24.65 -17.56
CA ASN A 490 3.36 25.01 -16.14
C ASN A 490 2.77 23.90 -15.27
N HIS A 491 1.74 23.20 -15.75
CA HIS A 491 1.12 22.09 -15.03
C HIS A 491 1.16 20.83 -15.88
N PHE A 492 1.86 19.79 -15.41
CA PHE A 492 2.04 18.56 -16.18
C PHE A 492 0.76 17.72 -16.23
N VAL A 493 0.12 17.54 -15.07
CA VAL A 493 -1.14 16.79 -14.90
C VAL A 493 -2.18 17.69 -14.25
N VAL A 494 -3.21 18.07 -15.00
CA VAL A 494 -4.31 18.89 -14.50
C VAL A 494 -5.51 18.00 -14.19
N VAL A 495 -5.81 17.83 -12.90
CA VAL A 495 -6.99 17.12 -12.41
C VAL A 495 -8.03 18.12 -11.98
N LYS A 496 -9.05 18.31 -12.82
CA LYS A 496 -10.06 19.35 -12.59
C LYS A 496 -11.48 18.82 -12.63
N LYS A 497 -12.32 19.35 -11.74
CA LYS A 497 -13.78 19.12 -11.73
C LYS A 497 -14.14 17.63 -11.72
N THR A 498 -13.41 16.84 -10.94
CA THR A 498 -13.75 15.42 -10.76
C THR A 498 -14.76 15.22 -9.64
N THR A 499 -15.52 14.13 -9.69
CA THR A 499 -16.42 13.70 -8.62
C THR A 499 -16.25 12.21 -8.35
N ASN A 500 -15.89 11.84 -7.12
CA ASN A 500 -15.64 10.45 -6.72
C ASN A 500 -14.61 9.74 -7.65
N ALA A 501 -13.54 10.45 -8.02
CA ALA A 501 -12.51 9.94 -8.91
C ALA A 501 -11.36 9.29 -8.14
N LYS A 502 -10.67 8.35 -8.79
CA LYS A 502 -9.46 7.71 -8.25
C LYS A 502 -8.31 7.83 -9.24
N ILE A 503 -7.13 8.21 -8.75
CA ILE A 503 -5.88 8.20 -9.51
C ILE A 503 -4.89 7.35 -8.74
N THR A 504 -4.50 6.19 -9.29
CA THR A 504 -3.76 5.19 -8.51
C THR A 504 -2.55 4.63 -9.23
N ASN A 505 -1.47 4.35 -8.51
CA ASN A 505 -0.32 3.58 -9.02
C ASN A 505 0.29 4.17 -10.30
N LEU A 506 0.52 5.49 -10.36
CA LEU A 506 1.23 6.12 -11.47
C LEU A 506 2.70 6.33 -11.14
N ASN A 507 3.58 6.04 -12.11
CA ASN A 507 5.01 6.36 -12.07
C ASN A 507 5.27 7.52 -13.02
N ILE A 508 5.50 8.71 -12.47
CA ILE A 508 5.77 9.92 -13.26
C ILE A 508 7.22 10.33 -13.04
N LYS A 509 7.90 10.66 -14.13
CA LYS A 509 9.29 11.09 -14.11
C LYS A 509 9.47 12.42 -14.82
N ASN A 510 10.43 13.19 -14.31
CA ASN A 510 11.03 14.33 -15.00
C ASN A 510 9.99 15.28 -15.60
N TRP A 511 9.14 15.88 -14.78
CA TRP A 511 8.13 16.82 -15.29
C TRP A 511 8.69 18.25 -15.39
N PRO A 512 8.09 19.15 -16.19
CA PRO A 512 8.69 20.46 -16.48
C PRO A 512 8.70 21.43 -15.30
N VAL A 513 7.52 21.68 -14.69
CA VAL A 513 7.32 22.63 -13.59
C VAL A 513 6.40 21.99 -12.53
N HIS A 514 5.13 22.33 -12.39
CA HIS A 514 4.28 21.70 -11.37
C HIS A 514 3.77 20.34 -11.86
N CYS A 515 3.81 19.29 -11.03
CA CYS A 515 3.36 17.96 -11.44
C CYS A 515 1.83 17.87 -11.46
N PHE A 516 1.17 17.80 -10.30
CA PHE A 516 -0.29 17.73 -10.22
C PHE A 516 -0.90 19.08 -9.86
N SER A 517 -1.72 19.63 -10.75
CA SER A 517 -2.61 20.76 -10.44
C SER A 517 -4.03 20.24 -10.23
N MET A 518 -4.53 20.31 -8.99
CA MET A 518 -5.80 19.71 -8.57
C MET A 518 -6.79 20.78 -8.14
N THR A 519 -7.84 20.97 -8.94
CA THR A 519 -8.79 22.07 -8.73
C THR A 519 -10.26 21.69 -8.95
N GLY A 520 -11.15 22.14 -8.07
CA GLY A 520 -12.58 21.89 -8.24
C GLY A 520 -13.00 20.43 -8.03
N ASN A 521 -12.21 19.63 -7.32
CA ASN A 521 -12.48 18.20 -7.15
C ASN A 521 -13.36 17.93 -5.92
N GLN A 522 -14.19 16.89 -5.99
CA GLN A 522 -15.05 16.43 -4.89
C GLN A 522 -14.91 14.91 -4.69
N GLY A 523 -14.39 14.47 -3.54
CA GLY A 523 -14.19 13.04 -3.29
C GLY A 523 -13.10 12.43 -4.17
N LEU A 524 -11.96 13.09 -4.31
CA LEU A 524 -10.83 12.59 -5.10
C LEU A 524 -9.90 11.75 -4.21
N THR A 525 -9.55 10.54 -4.65
CA THR A 525 -8.49 9.73 -4.03
C THR A 525 -7.30 9.61 -4.97
N VAL A 526 -6.12 9.96 -4.50
CA VAL A 526 -4.85 9.75 -5.20
C VAL A 526 -3.97 8.84 -4.34
N SER A 527 -3.51 7.71 -4.86
CA SER A 527 -2.72 6.79 -4.04
C SER A 527 -1.72 5.90 -4.78
N GLY A 528 -0.64 5.52 -4.09
CA GLY A 528 0.37 4.60 -4.66
C GLY A 528 1.24 5.23 -5.75
N LEU A 529 1.35 6.55 -5.81
CA LEU A 529 2.11 7.26 -6.83
C LEU A 529 3.61 7.30 -6.50
N VAL A 530 4.43 7.30 -7.55
CA VAL A 530 5.87 7.60 -7.48
C VAL A 530 6.13 8.78 -8.42
N LEU A 531 6.48 9.93 -7.84
CA LEU A 531 6.87 11.13 -8.56
C LEU A 531 8.39 11.31 -8.39
N ASP A 532 9.14 11.10 -9.47
CA ASP A 532 10.60 11.12 -9.47
C ASP A 532 11.13 12.23 -10.39
N ASN A 533 11.49 13.37 -9.80
CA ASN A 533 12.16 14.47 -10.45
C ASN A 533 13.65 14.56 -10.08
N SER A 534 14.25 13.47 -9.59
CA SER A 534 15.61 13.47 -9.06
C SER A 534 16.68 13.88 -10.08
N ALA A 535 16.44 13.64 -11.37
CA ALA A 535 17.32 14.09 -12.45
C ALA A 535 17.45 15.62 -12.52
N GLY A 536 16.49 16.35 -11.91
CA GLY A 536 16.48 17.80 -11.81
C GLY A 536 17.33 18.38 -10.68
N ASP A 537 17.84 17.55 -9.74
CA ASP A 537 18.65 18.00 -8.61
C ASP A 537 19.99 18.59 -9.06
N ALA A 538 20.64 17.92 -10.02
CA ALA A 538 21.93 18.35 -10.52
C ALA A 538 21.78 19.59 -11.41
N PRO A 539 22.71 20.57 -11.34
CA PRO A 539 22.75 21.65 -12.30
C PRO A 539 22.96 21.14 -13.74
N ASN A 540 22.50 21.93 -14.71
CA ASN A 540 22.74 21.69 -16.14
C ASN A 540 23.36 22.94 -16.80
N SER A 541 23.59 22.87 -18.12
CA SER A 541 24.20 23.97 -18.89
C SER A 541 23.37 25.27 -18.90
N LYS A 542 22.09 25.22 -18.53
CA LYS A 542 21.17 26.38 -18.47
C LYS A 542 21.02 26.94 -17.04
N SER A 543 21.19 26.13 -16.00
CA SER A 543 20.95 26.50 -14.59
C SER A 543 22.18 27.02 -13.83
N GLY A 544 23.38 26.93 -14.43
CA GLY A 544 24.62 27.36 -13.80
C GLY A 544 24.97 26.48 -12.60
N SER A 545 24.93 27.03 -11.38
CA SER A 545 25.16 26.28 -10.13
C SER A 545 23.88 25.88 -9.41
N LYS A 546 22.70 26.30 -9.90
CA LYS A 546 21.40 25.93 -9.32
C LYS A 546 20.99 24.55 -9.81
N ALA A 547 20.15 23.85 -9.04
CA ALA A 547 19.43 22.68 -9.52
C ALA A 547 18.77 22.99 -10.88
N ALA A 548 18.76 22.01 -11.79
CA ALA A 548 18.19 22.20 -13.12
C ALA A 548 16.66 22.41 -13.03
N ALA A 549 15.98 21.58 -12.25
CA ALA A 549 14.55 21.72 -12.02
C ALA A 549 14.28 22.74 -10.89
N HIS A 550 13.17 23.47 -11.02
CA HIS A 550 12.73 24.47 -10.05
C HIS A 550 11.22 24.66 -10.17
N ASN A 551 10.55 25.02 -9.06
CA ASN A 551 9.08 25.04 -8.95
C ASN A 551 8.45 23.71 -9.37
N SER A 552 9.11 22.63 -8.96
CA SER A 552 8.73 21.28 -9.35
C SER A 552 7.74 20.66 -8.37
N ASP A 553 6.63 21.32 -8.06
CA ASP A 553 5.71 20.90 -7.01
C ASP A 553 5.14 19.50 -7.28
N GLY A 554 4.97 18.69 -6.23
CA GLY A 554 4.37 17.37 -6.32
C GLY A 554 2.86 17.46 -6.54
N PHE A 555 2.16 18.08 -5.59
CA PHE A 555 0.71 18.26 -5.61
C PHE A 555 0.28 19.67 -5.19
N ASP A 556 -0.28 20.41 -6.13
CA ASP A 556 -0.96 21.68 -5.90
C ASP A 556 -2.46 21.46 -5.76
N ILE A 557 -3.03 21.79 -4.59
CA ILE A 557 -4.45 21.64 -4.30
C ILE A 557 -5.10 23.01 -4.16
N SER A 558 -6.20 23.21 -4.89
CA SER A 558 -7.02 24.41 -4.79
C SER A 558 -8.51 24.07 -4.92
N SER A 559 -9.38 24.85 -4.29
CA SER A 559 -10.83 24.82 -4.48
C SER A 559 -11.44 23.41 -4.56
N SER A 560 -10.98 22.49 -3.71
CA SER A 560 -11.39 21.07 -3.72
C SER A 560 -11.92 20.66 -2.35
N ASP A 561 -12.82 19.69 -2.32
CA ASP A 561 -13.42 19.13 -1.09
C ASP A 561 -13.21 17.62 -1.04
N ASN A 562 -12.91 17.09 0.15
CA ASN A 562 -12.77 15.66 0.39
C ASN A 562 -11.72 15.02 -0.54
N VAL A 563 -10.48 15.48 -0.45
CA VAL A 563 -9.34 14.96 -1.21
C VAL A 563 -8.48 14.09 -0.30
N LEU A 564 -8.13 12.88 -0.74
CA LEU A 564 -7.21 11.98 -0.06
C LEU A 564 -5.97 11.73 -0.92
N LEU A 565 -4.79 12.05 -0.40
CA LEU A 565 -3.50 11.60 -0.91
C LEU A 565 -2.96 10.51 0.03
N GLU A 566 -2.61 9.33 -0.50
CA GLU A 566 -2.13 8.23 0.36
C GLU A 566 -1.06 7.33 -0.27
N ASN A 567 -0.03 6.95 0.50
CA ASN A 567 1.02 6.01 0.07
C ASN A 567 1.79 6.51 -1.17
N ILE A 568 2.32 7.73 -1.11
CA ILE A 568 2.94 8.40 -2.26
C ILE A 568 4.41 8.72 -1.96
N LYS A 569 5.27 8.57 -2.97
CA LYS A 569 6.67 9.01 -2.93
C LYS A 569 6.86 10.20 -3.86
N VAL A 570 7.51 11.24 -3.35
CA VAL A 570 7.83 12.46 -4.11
C VAL A 570 9.30 12.80 -3.91
N HIS A 571 10.07 12.83 -4.99
CA HIS A 571 11.39 13.43 -5.04
C HIS A 571 11.31 14.63 -5.99
N ASN A 572 11.48 15.83 -5.45
CA ASN A 572 11.39 17.07 -6.22
C ASN A 572 12.23 18.20 -5.60
N GLN A 573 12.07 19.41 -6.15
CA GLN A 573 12.82 20.62 -5.80
C GLN A 573 11.90 21.78 -5.34
N ASP A 574 10.61 21.50 -5.05
CA ASP A 574 9.67 22.46 -4.46
C ASP A 574 8.67 21.73 -3.54
N ASP A 575 7.50 22.30 -3.22
CA ASP A 575 6.56 21.68 -2.28
C ASP A 575 6.23 20.24 -2.65
N CYS A 576 6.29 19.36 -1.65
CA CYS A 576 5.82 17.98 -1.82
C CYS A 576 4.30 18.00 -2.01
N VAL A 577 3.62 18.82 -1.19
CA VAL A 577 2.20 19.15 -1.31
C VAL A 577 2.03 20.62 -0.93
N ALA A 578 1.27 21.37 -1.74
CA ALA A 578 0.86 22.74 -1.47
C ALA A 578 -0.67 22.86 -1.51
N VAL A 579 -1.30 23.14 -0.38
CA VAL A 579 -2.75 23.36 -0.29
C VAL A 579 -3.05 24.84 -0.24
N THR A 580 -3.52 25.40 -1.35
CA THR A 580 -3.77 26.85 -1.49
C THR A 580 -5.22 27.23 -1.20
N SER A 581 -6.16 26.29 -1.34
CA SER A 581 -7.54 26.40 -0.86
C SER A 581 -8.22 25.02 -0.90
N GLY A 582 -9.24 24.83 -0.07
CA GLY A 582 -10.05 23.61 -0.07
C GLY A 582 -10.47 23.14 1.33
N THR A 583 -11.30 22.11 1.36
CA THR A 583 -11.88 21.57 2.59
C THR A 583 -11.71 20.06 2.70
N LYS A 584 -11.53 19.53 3.92
CA LYS A 584 -11.40 18.08 4.19
C LYS A 584 -10.34 17.41 3.32
N ILE A 585 -9.11 17.91 3.41
CA ILE A 585 -7.98 17.37 2.66
C ILE A 585 -7.15 16.49 3.61
N THR A 586 -6.93 15.24 3.23
CA THR A 586 -6.11 14.29 3.98
C THR A 586 -4.90 13.90 3.16
N VAL A 587 -3.73 13.99 3.75
CA VAL A 587 -2.44 13.62 3.18
C VAL A 587 -1.78 12.63 4.13
N ASN A 588 -1.75 11.35 3.77
CA ASN A 588 -1.36 10.27 4.68
C ASN A 588 -0.25 9.40 4.07
N ASN A 589 0.76 9.05 4.87
CA ASN A 589 1.84 8.15 4.45
C ASN A 589 2.56 8.61 3.16
N LEU A 590 3.04 9.85 3.17
CA LEU A 590 3.90 10.38 2.12
C LEU A 590 5.38 10.23 2.50
N TYR A 591 6.21 9.98 1.48
CA TYR A 591 7.66 10.12 1.56
C TYR A 591 8.07 11.28 0.65
N CYS A 592 8.45 12.40 1.25
CA CYS A 592 8.90 13.61 0.57
C CYS A 592 10.42 13.74 0.69
N TYR A 593 11.10 13.92 -0.44
CA TYR A 593 12.56 14.06 -0.50
C TYR A 593 12.96 15.25 -1.37
N GLY A 594 13.94 16.04 -0.92
CA GLY A 594 14.58 17.10 -1.72
C GLY A 594 13.81 18.43 -1.79
N GLY A 595 12.48 18.38 -1.69
CA GLY A 595 11.60 19.52 -1.93
C GLY A 595 11.50 20.55 -0.80
N HIS A 596 10.34 21.22 -0.71
CA HIS A 596 10.06 22.27 0.28
C HIS A 596 9.06 21.85 1.38
N GLY A 597 8.78 20.55 1.50
CA GLY A 597 7.99 19.99 2.59
C GLY A 597 6.49 19.93 2.33
N LEU A 598 5.73 19.79 3.43
CA LEU A 598 4.27 19.71 3.45
C LEU A 598 3.70 21.09 3.79
N SER A 599 3.09 21.75 2.81
CA SER A 599 2.75 23.17 2.88
C SER A 599 1.25 23.45 2.79
N ILE A 600 0.77 24.34 3.66
CA ILE A 600 -0.42 25.15 3.41
C ILE A 600 0.02 26.47 2.77
N GLY A 601 -0.62 26.84 1.67
CA GLY A 601 -0.45 28.12 0.99
C GLY A 601 0.46 28.09 -0.24
N SER A 602 0.85 29.24 -0.78
CA SER A 602 0.57 30.57 -0.21
C SER A 602 -0.92 30.93 -0.25
N ILE A 603 -1.44 31.38 0.89
CA ILE A 603 -2.82 31.81 1.06
C ILE A 603 -2.95 33.30 0.76
N GLY A 604 -4.03 33.69 0.08
CA GLY A 604 -4.35 35.08 -0.18
C GLY A 604 -3.91 35.57 -1.57
N GLY A 605 -4.68 36.49 -2.16
CA GLY A 605 -4.44 37.00 -3.51
C GLY A 605 -4.92 36.09 -4.65
N LYS A 606 -5.62 34.99 -4.33
CA LYS A 606 -6.22 34.05 -5.30
C LYS A 606 -7.74 34.18 -5.31
N SER A 607 -8.40 33.48 -6.24
CA SER A 607 -9.87 33.45 -6.33
C SER A 607 -10.55 32.77 -5.13
N ASN A 608 -9.85 31.83 -4.51
CA ASN A 608 -10.24 31.16 -3.27
C ASN A 608 -9.03 31.14 -2.33
N ASN A 609 -9.22 31.64 -1.10
CA ASN A 609 -8.17 31.80 -0.09
C ASN A 609 -8.57 31.13 1.24
N THR A 610 -9.45 30.14 1.18
CA THR A 610 -9.96 29.44 2.37
C THR A 610 -9.43 28.01 2.38
N VAL A 611 -8.81 27.63 3.50
CA VAL A 611 -8.41 26.27 3.84
C VAL A 611 -9.10 25.91 5.16
N ASP A 612 -9.84 24.82 5.18
CA ASP A 612 -10.52 24.33 6.40
C ASP A 612 -10.52 22.80 6.47
N GLY A 613 -9.93 22.24 7.53
CA GLY A 613 -9.91 20.79 7.76
C GLY A 613 -8.89 20.09 6.88
N VAL A 614 -7.60 20.31 7.17
CA VAL A 614 -6.49 19.62 6.49
C VAL A 614 -5.74 18.74 7.49
N VAL A 615 -5.48 17.49 7.13
CA VAL A 615 -4.70 16.57 7.96
C VAL A 615 -3.52 16.05 7.17
N PHE A 616 -2.31 16.39 7.59
CA PHE A 616 -1.08 15.72 7.19
C PHE A 616 -0.74 14.67 8.25
N SER A 617 -0.59 13.40 7.87
CA SER A 617 -0.31 12.33 8.83
C SER A 617 0.67 11.25 8.38
N ASN A 618 1.36 10.64 9.34
CA ASN A 618 2.17 9.43 9.16
C ASN A 618 3.21 9.55 8.04
N SER A 619 3.81 10.73 7.86
CA SER A 619 4.63 11.05 6.69
C SER A 619 6.08 11.37 7.07
N GLN A 620 6.98 11.24 6.10
CA GLN A 620 8.40 11.54 6.23
C GLN A 620 8.79 12.67 5.29
N VAL A 621 9.54 13.65 5.81
CA VAL A 621 10.10 14.76 5.03
C VAL A 621 11.61 14.76 5.23
N VAL A 622 12.36 14.54 4.15
CA VAL A 622 13.78 14.21 4.20
C VAL A 622 14.57 15.13 3.27
N LYS A 623 15.63 15.77 3.79
CA LYS A 623 16.51 16.65 3.02
C LYS A 623 15.73 17.67 2.20
N SER A 624 14.76 18.27 2.85
CA SER A 624 13.88 19.30 2.27
C SER A 624 14.16 20.62 2.95
N SER A 625 13.82 21.72 2.28
CA SER A 625 14.03 23.03 2.90
C SER A 625 13.17 23.26 4.11
N ASN A 626 11.94 22.73 4.10
CA ASN A 626 11.03 22.82 5.23
C ASN A 626 10.43 21.46 5.56
N GLY A 627 10.05 21.27 6.83
CA GLY A 627 9.23 20.15 7.26
C GLY A 627 7.74 20.44 7.06
N CYS A 628 7.10 20.96 8.11
CA CYS A 628 5.69 21.37 8.09
C CYS A 628 5.61 22.89 7.91
N ARG A 629 4.85 23.38 6.92
CA ARG A 629 4.84 24.80 6.57
C ARG A 629 3.43 25.39 6.40
N ILE A 630 3.22 26.61 6.88
CA ILE A 630 2.04 27.42 6.58
C ILE A 630 2.52 28.81 6.18
N LYS A 631 2.19 29.23 4.94
CA LYS A 631 2.61 30.51 4.37
C LYS A 631 1.40 31.30 3.87
N SER A 632 1.33 32.58 4.21
CA SER A 632 0.31 33.49 3.68
C SER A 632 0.92 34.78 3.11
N ASN A 633 0.31 35.27 2.03
CA ASN A 633 0.79 36.42 1.30
C ASN A 633 0.50 37.71 2.09
N SER A 634 1.51 38.57 2.18
CA SER A 634 1.46 39.88 2.84
C SER A 634 0.42 40.79 2.18
N ASN A 635 -0.33 41.53 3.00
CA ASN A 635 -1.38 42.47 2.58
C ASN A 635 -2.52 41.82 1.76
N THR A 636 -2.81 40.55 2.03
CA THR A 636 -3.94 39.83 1.43
C THR A 636 -4.93 39.34 2.49
N THR A 637 -6.06 38.79 2.05
CA THR A 637 -7.10 38.25 2.93
C THR A 637 -7.36 36.76 2.65
N GLY A 638 -7.80 36.04 3.66
CA GLY A 638 -8.05 34.60 3.59
C GLY A 638 -8.22 33.97 4.97
N GLU A 639 -8.37 32.65 4.98
CA GLU A 639 -8.59 31.88 6.20
C GLU A 639 -7.92 30.52 6.11
N VAL A 640 -7.25 30.11 7.19
CA VAL A 640 -6.70 28.78 7.41
C VAL A 640 -7.20 28.29 8.75
N SER A 641 -8.01 27.24 8.74
CA SER A 641 -8.58 26.66 9.96
C SER A 641 -8.47 25.14 9.98
N ASN A 642 -8.44 24.59 11.20
CA ASN A 642 -8.51 23.14 11.45
C ASN A 642 -7.44 22.35 10.69
N VAL A 643 -6.17 22.74 10.82
CA VAL A 643 -5.04 22.06 10.19
C VAL A 643 -4.30 21.22 11.22
N THR A 644 -4.11 19.93 10.95
CA THR A 644 -3.34 19.03 11.80
C THR A 644 -2.16 18.44 11.06
N TYR A 645 -0.97 18.58 11.64
CA TYR A 645 0.22 17.81 11.28
C TYR A 645 0.44 16.76 12.37
N LYS A 646 0.30 15.47 12.04
CA LYS A 646 0.35 14.38 13.01
C LYS A 646 1.33 13.28 12.64
N ASN A 647 2.18 12.85 13.57
CA ASN A 647 3.13 11.75 13.34
C ASN A 647 3.97 12.01 12.07
N ILE A 648 4.65 13.15 12.05
CA ILE A 648 5.52 13.58 10.94
C ILE A 648 6.97 13.44 11.37
N THR A 649 7.76 12.69 10.61
CA THR A 649 9.19 12.54 10.85
C THR A 649 9.99 13.42 9.90
N LEU A 650 10.84 14.28 10.46
CA LEU A 650 11.71 15.19 9.73
C LEU A 650 13.16 14.68 9.75
N THR A 651 13.88 14.80 8.65
CA THR A 651 15.30 14.43 8.58
C THR A 651 16.07 15.44 7.74
N ASP A 652 17.11 16.02 8.33
CA ASP A 652 18.05 16.93 7.65
C ASP A 652 17.36 18.12 6.96
N ILE A 653 16.43 18.77 7.66
CA ILE A 653 15.73 19.96 7.14
C ILE A 653 16.67 21.17 7.10
N ASP A 654 16.79 21.85 5.96
CA ASP A 654 17.85 22.86 5.76
C ASP A 654 17.46 24.32 6.11
N THR A 655 16.17 24.64 6.18
CA THR A 655 15.71 26.01 6.46
C THR A 655 14.81 26.09 7.70
N TYR A 656 13.65 25.42 7.69
CA TYR A 656 12.67 25.48 8.78
C TYR A 656 12.07 24.11 9.11
N GLY A 657 12.31 23.59 10.32
CA GLY A 657 11.63 22.37 10.79
C GLY A 657 10.11 22.52 10.77
N ILE A 658 9.59 23.49 11.53
CA ILE A 658 8.21 24.00 11.41
C ILE A 658 8.26 25.48 11.07
N ASP A 659 7.49 25.88 10.06
CA ASP A 659 7.35 27.25 9.57
C ASP A 659 5.86 27.68 9.56
N VAL A 660 5.54 28.78 10.23
CA VAL A 660 4.22 29.43 10.13
C VAL A 660 4.43 30.93 9.99
N GLN A 661 4.26 31.49 8.79
CA GLN A 661 4.57 32.90 8.55
C GLN A 661 3.55 33.62 7.64
N GLN A 662 3.30 34.90 7.94
CA GLN A 662 2.26 35.73 7.31
C GLN A 662 2.79 36.95 6.56
N ASP A 663 3.98 36.81 5.99
CA ASP A 663 4.78 37.91 5.46
C ASP A 663 5.32 37.63 4.04
N TYR A 664 4.78 36.63 3.32
CA TYR A 664 5.25 36.28 1.97
C TYR A 664 4.88 37.35 0.94
N LEU A 665 5.82 37.77 0.12
CA LEU A 665 5.59 38.65 -1.02
C LEU A 665 6.48 38.20 -2.18
N ASN A 666 5.91 38.05 -3.39
CA ASN A 666 6.64 37.69 -4.60
C ASN A 666 7.55 36.46 -4.45
N GLY A 667 7.08 35.44 -3.73
CA GLY A 667 7.78 34.17 -3.57
C GLY A 667 8.77 34.08 -2.40
N GLY A 668 8.89 35.12 -1.55
CA GLY A 668 9.75 35.07 -0.37
C GLY A 668 9.24 35.88 0.83
N PRO A 669 9.76 35.63 2.04
CA PRO A 669 9.38 36.35 3.25
C PRO A 669 9.91 37.80 3.25
N THR A 670 9.17 38.71 3.89
CA THR A 670 9.53 40.14 4.04
C THR A 670 10.03 40.49 5.44
N GLY A 671 9.88 39.59 6.41
CA GLY A 671 10.12 39.81 7.83
C GLY A 671 9.04 40.64 8.53
N SER A 672 7.98 41.07 7.83
CA SER A 672 6.93 41.95 8.36
C SER A 672 5.55 41.31 8.14
N PRO A 673 5.01 40.56 9.12
CA PRO A 673 3.77 39.84 8.95
C PRO A 673 2.58 40.79 8.92
N THR A 674 1.57 40.42 8.13
CA THR A 674 0.28 41.12 8.07
C THR A 674 -0.83 40.22 8.62
N ASN A 675 -1.98 40.81 8.95
CA ASN A 675 -3.02 40.14 9.72
C ASN A 675 -4.35 39.93 8.95
N GLY A 676 -4.33 40.09 7.62
CA GLY A 676 -5.52 39.95 6.77
C GLY A 676 -5.93 38.49 6.54
N VAL A 677 -4.97 37.55 6.54
CA VAL A 677 -5.24 36.11 6.58
C VAL A 677 -5.38 35.65 8.02
N LYS A 678 -6.46 34.97 8.37
CA LYS A 678 -6.67 34.42 9.73
C LYS A 678 -6.20 32.97 9.77
N ILE A 679 -5.42 32.61 10.79
CA ILE A 679 -4.88 31.25 11.00
C ILE A 679 -5.33 30.77 12.38
N SER A 680 -6.08 29.66 12.43
CA SER A 680 -6.62 29.15 13.70
C SER A 680 -6.73 27.63 13.75
N GLY A 681 -6.65 27.03 14.94
CA GLY A 681 -6.84 25.57 15.10
C GLY A 681 -5.76 24.79 14.35
N ILE A 682 -4.50 25.12 14.63
CA ILE A 682 -3.33 24.47 14.02
C ILE A 682 -2.69 23.55 15.06
N HIS A 683 -2.68 22.26 14.79
CA HIS A 683 -2.19 21.26 15.74
C HIS A 683 -0.98 20.53 15.16
N PHE A 684 0.16 20.63 15.85
CA PHE A 684 1.36 19.82 15.58
C PHE A 684 1.44 18.74 16.66
N ILE A 685 1.23 17.47 16.28
CA ILE A 685 1.12 16.32 17.17
C ILE A 685 2.16 15.28 16.76
N ASP A 686 3.06 14.89 17.65
CA ASP A 686 4.11 13.91 17.35
C ASP A 686 4.96 14.29 16.12
N VAL A 687 5.27 15.58 15.94
CA VAL A 687 6.17 16.06 14.88
C VAL A 687 7.61 16.03 15.40
N THR A 688 8.43 15.12 14.92
CA THR A 688 9.78 14.87 15.47
C THR A 688 10.84 14.78 14.39
N GLY A 689 12.10 15.06 14.73
CA GLY A 689 13.20 14.84 13.79
C GLY A 689 14.39 15.77 13.92
N THR A 690 15.14 15.89 12.82
CA THR A 690 16.37 16.70 12.73
C THR A 690 16.28 17.81 11.69
N ALA A 691 16.89 18.93 12.02
CA ALA A 691 17.21 20.03 11.12
C ALA A 691 18.74 20.24 11.09
N THR A 692 19.24 20.82 10.01
CA THR A 692 20.68 21.09 9.83
C THR A 692 21.12 22.30 10.65
N SER A 693 22.43 22.51 10.80
CA SER A 693 22.97 23.64 11.57
C SER A 693 22.56 25.02 11.04
N ASP A 694 22.23 25.13 9.75
CA ASP A 694 21.81 26.40 9.15
C ASP A 694 20.29 26.65 9.27
N ALA A 695 19.55 25.68 9.81
CA ALA A 695 18.10 25.73 9.93
C ALA A 695 17.64 26.25 11.30
N TYR A 696 16.39 26.72 11.34
CA TYR A 696 15.61 26.87 12.57
C TYR A 696 14.86 25.56 12.87
N ASN A 697 14.79 25.18 14.14
CA ASN A 697 13.87 24.09 14.54
C ASN A 697 12.41 24.56 14.40
N TYR A 698 12.11 25.78 14.87
CA TYR A 698 10.78 26.39 14.81
C TYR A 698 10.87 27.86 14.40
N TYR A 699 10.00 28.27 13.47
CA TYR A 699 9.82 29.66 13.06
C TYR A 699 8.33 29.99 12.94
N ILE A 700 7.84 30.90 13.80
CA ILE A 700 6.43 31.33 13.82
C ILE A 700 6.38 32.86 13.82
N LEU A 701 5.88 33.41 12.72
CA LEU A 701 5.76 34.85 12.47
C LEU A 701 4.33 35.20 12.06
N CYS A 702 3.46 35.30 13.07
CA CYS A 702 2.07 35.70 12.93
C CYS A 702 1.90 37.22 12.86
N GLY A 703 0.89 37.68 12.12
CA GLY A 703 0.43 39.07 12.19
C GLY A 703 -0.29 39.37 13.50
N ASP A 704 -0.43 40.66 13.84
CA ASP A 704 -1.11 41.06 15.07
C ASP A 704 -2.59 40.65 15.07
N GLY A 705 -2.97 39.81 16.04
CA GLY A 705 -4.32 39.29 16.20
C GLY A 705 -4.82 38.40 15.04
N SER A 706 -3.94 37.82 14.22
CA SER A 706 -4.34 36.92 13.12
C SER A 706 -4.15 35.44 13.39
N CYS A 707 -3.36 35.06 14.39
CA CYS A 707 -3.21 33.67 14.82
C CYS A 707 -3.96 33.38 16.12
N SER A 708 -4.59 32.22 16.22
CA SER A 708 -5.15 31.67 17.45
C SER A 708 -5.00 30.14 17.47
N ASP A 709 -5.01 29.54 18.66
CA ASP A 709 -5.05 28.07 18.83
C ASP A 709 -4.02 27.30 17.97
N ILE A 710 -2.75 27.66 18.11
CA ILE A 710 -1.62 26.91 17.55
C ILE A 710 -1.01 26.10 18.70
N THR A 711 -1.07 24.78 18.61
CA THR A 711 -0.66 23.88 19.69
C THR A 711 0.44 22.92 19.25
N PHE A 712 1.29 22.55 20.20
CA PHE A 712 2.38 21.59 20.03
C PHE A 712 2.23 20.49 21.08
N GLU A 713 2.03 19.26 20.62
CA GLU A 713 1.93 18.06 21.45
C GLU A 713 3.01 17.07 21.00
N ASN A 714 3.87 16.64 21.94
CA ASN A 714 5.00 15.72 21.67
C ASN A 714 5.87 16.12 20.46
N THR A 715 5.97 17.42 20.19
CA THR A 715 6.72 17.95 19.05
C THR A 715 8.16 18.21 19.47
N LYS A 716 9.13 17.65 18.74
CA LYS A 716 10.56 17.76 19.07
C LYS A 716 11.46 17.71 17.84
N ILE A 717 11.91 18.88 17.41
CA ILE A 717 12.88 19.06 16.32
C ILE A 717 14.21 19.53 16.91
N THR A 718 15.30 18.89 16.49
CA THR A 718 16.65 19.15 17.04
C THR A 718 17.67 19.35 15.92
N GLY A 719 18.86 19.83 16.25
CA GLY A 719 19.97 20.00 15.30
C GLY A 719 20.05 21.39 14.64
N GLY A 720 18.93 22.12 14.58
CA GLY A 720 18.90 23.52 14.12
C GLY A 720 19.89 24.39 14.89
N GLY A 721 20.82 25.03 14.18
CA GLY A 721 21.83 25.91 14.77
C GLY A 721 21.37 27.37 14.86
N LYS A 722 20.31 27.77 14.13
CA LYS A 722 19.65 29.06 14.31
C LYS A 722 18.68 28.98 15.48
N THR A 723 18.69 30.00 16.34
CA THR A 723 17.76 30.10 17.46
C THR A 723 16.33 30.19 16.96
N SER A 724 15.48 29.24 17.37
CA SER A 724 14.05 29.23 17.08
C SER A 724 13.40 30.59 17.42
N SER A 725 12.46 31.05 16.59
CA SER A 725 11.81 32.35 16.76
C SER A 725 10.30 32.22 16.59
N CYS A 726 9.54 32.52 17.65
CA CYS A 726 8.09 32.41 17.63
C CYS A 726 7.48 33.62 18.33
N ASN A 727 6.62 34.35 17.62
CA ASN A 727 5.80 35.40 18.23
C ASN A 727 4.40 34.90 18.64
N PHE A 728 4.10 33.63 18.41
CA PHE A 728 2.91 32.93 18.86
C PHE A 728 3.20 31.43 19.08
N PRO A 729 2.54 30.75 20.04
CA PRO A 729 1.74 31.32 21.12
C PRO A 729 2.59 32.17 22.06
N ALA A 730 1.95 32.88 23.01
CA ALA A 730 2.65 33.77 23.94
C ALA A 730 3.71 33.06 24.82
N SER A 731 3.64 31.73 24.94
CA SER A 731 4.66 30.91 25.60
C SER A 731 5.97 30.78 24.81
N GLY A 732 6.01 31.24 23.55
CA GLY A 732 7.16 31.09 22.66
C GLY A 732 7.18 29.74 21.93
N CYS A 733 8.32 29.43 21.31
CA CYS A 733 8.54 28.16 20.61
C CYS A 733 8.55 26.97 21.58
N PRO A 734 8.31 25.75 21.09
CA PRO A 734 8.60 24.53 21.85
C PRO A 734 10.05 24.52 22.36
N ALA A 735 10.23 24.03 23.59
CA ALA A 735 11.51 23.96 24.29
C ALA A 735 12.43 22.85 23.78
#